data_AF-A0A8C4R0N5-F1
#
_entry.id   AF-A0A8C4R0N5-F1
#
_cell.length_a   1.000
_cell.length_b   1.000
_cell.length_c   1.000
_cell.angle_alpha   90.00
_cell.angle_beta   90.00
_cell.angle_gamma   90.00
#
_symmetry.space_group_name_H-M   'P 1'
#
loop_
_entity.id
_entity.type
_entity.pdbx_description
1 polymer ?
#
loop_
_entity_poly.entity_id
_entity_poly.type
_entity_poly.pdbx_seq_one_letter_code
_entity_poly.pdbx_strand_id
1 'polypeptide(L)'
;MATAHVSLEDALSNVDLLEELPLPDQQPCIEPPPASIMYQANFDTNFEDRNAFVTGIARYIEQATIHSSMNEMLEEGQDYAVMLYCWRSCSRAIPQVKCNEQPNRVEIYEKTVDVLEPEVTKLMKFMYFQRKAIERFCGEVKRLCHAERRKDFVSEAYLLTLGRFINMFAVLDELKNMKCSVKNDYSAYKRAAQFLRKMSDPQSIQESQNLSMFLANHNRITQSLQQQLEVIPGYEELLADIVNLCVEHYESRMYLTPGEKHMLLKVMGFGLYLMDGSVSNIYRLDAKKRINLGKIDKFFKQLQVVPLFGDMQIELERYIRTSAHYEENKNKWACTSCSISPQYICEQMVSIREDHIRFISELARHSNSEVVTGSGQDSQKSDPEQRELCDLALRGLQLLSRWSAHVMEVYSWKLVHPTDKFSNKECPDSAEEYERATRYNYTSEEKFALVEVIAMIKGLQVLMGRMESVFNQAVRHTVYAALQDFAQVTLREPLRQAVKRKKNVIVSVLQAIRKTCCDWEGGVEPPNDPSLRGEKDPKGGFDIKVPRRMVGPSSTQLYMVRTMLESLVADRSGSRKTLRSSLEGPAILAIEEFHRHSFFYTHLLTFSEALQQCCDLSQLWFREFFLELTMGRRIQFPIEMSMPWILTDHILETKEPSMMEYVLYPLDLYNDAAHYALTKFRKQFLYDEIEAEVNLCFDQFVYKLADQIFAYYKAQAGSVLLDKRFRTECKNHGVVIPYPASNRYETLLKQRHVQVHFTFLM
;
A
#
# COMPACT_ATOMS: atom_id res chain seq x y z
N MET A 1 -56.23 -15.44 17.16
CA MET A 1 -54.90 -14.82 17.37
C MET A 1 -53.91 -15.69 16.62
N ALA A 2 -53.47 -15.25 15.44
CA ALA A 2 -52.44 -15.95 14.68
C ALA A 2 -51.08 -15.58 15.28
N THR A 3 -50.32 -16.57 15.73
CA THR A 3 -48.93 -16.41 16.13
C THR A 3 -48.13 -16.02 14.91
N ALA A 4 -47.68 -14.76 14.84
CA ALA A 4 -46.75 -14.32 13.81
C ALA A 4 -45.45 -15.10 13.99
N HIS A 5 -45.11 -15.93 13.01
CA HIS A 5 -43.80 -16.57 12.93
C HIS A 5 -42.79 -15.48 12.54
N VAL A 6 -41.96 -15.06 13.49
CA VAL A 6 -40.80 -14.19 13.23
C VAL A 6 -39.70 -15.09 12.65
N SER A 7 -39.17 -14.74 11.48
CA SER A 7 -38.07 -15.49 10.87
C SER A 7 -36.75 -15.22 11.62
N LEU A 8 -35.76 -16.09 11.45
CA LEU A 8 -34.42 -15.86 12.01
C LEU A 8 -33.79 -14.59 11.42
N GLU A 9 -34.06 -14.30 10.15
CA GLU A 9 -33.59 -13.11 9.44
C GLU A 9 -34.21 -11.83 10.04
N ASP A 10 -35.51 -11.86 10.37
CA ASP A 10 -36.16 -10.73 11.07
C ASP A 10 -35.60 -10.54 12.49
N ALA A 11 -35.28 -11.64 13.18
CA ALA A 11 -34.69 -11.57 14.51
C ALA A 11 -33.25 -11.00 14.48
N LEU A 12 -32.46 -11.36 13.47
CA LEU A 12 -31.10 -10.83 13.25
C LEU A 12 -31.14 -9.36 12.83
N SER A 13 -32.02 -9.00 11.89
CA SER A 13 -32.23 -7.60 11.47
C SER A 13 -32.61 -6.68 12.65
N ASN A 14 -33.45 -7.17 13.56
CA ASN A 14 -33.80 -6.43 14.79
C ASN A 14 -32.61 -6.26 15.75
N VAL A 15 -31.65 -7.18 15.75
CA VAL A 15 -30.41 -7.05 16.54
C VAL A 15 -29.43 -6.10 15.87
N ASP A 16 -29.31 -6.17 14.53
CA ASP A 16 -28.49 -5.24 13.74
C ASP A 16 -28.98 -3.78 13.91
N LEU A 17 -30.30 -3.57 13.99
CA LEU A 17 -30.92 -2.28 14.31
C LEU A 17 -30.54 -1.73 15.70
N LEU A 18 -30.20 -2.58 16.66
CA LEU A 18 -29.70 -2.16 17.98
C LEU A 18 -28.22 -1.78 17.93
N GLU A 19 -27.45 -2.36 17.02
CA GLU A 19 -26.04 -2.02 16.78
C GLU A 19 -25.91 -0.69 16.01
N GLU A 20 -26.87 -0.38 15.14
CA GLU A 20 -26.96 0.89 14.41
C GLU A 20 -27.59 2.04 15.22
N LEU A 21 -28.13 1.76 16.40
CA LEU A 21 -28.79 2.75 17.24
C LEU A 21 -27.74 3.76 17.75
N PRO A 22 -27.78 5.03 17.30
CA PRO A 22 -26.81 6.02 17.75
C PRO A 22 -27.05 6.24 19.24
N LEU A 23 -26.11 5.79 20.07
CA LEU A 23 -26.07 6.21 21.47
C LEU A 23 -25.93 7.74 21.46
N PRO A 24 -26.69 8.47 22.28
CA PRO A 24 -26.65 9.93 22.35
C PRO A 24 -25.36 10.36 23.06
N ASP A 25 -24.22 10.06 22.45
CA ASP A 25 -22.98 10.69 22.79
C ASP A 25 -22.91 12.01 22.03
N GLN A 26 -22.96 13.11 22.77
CA GLN A 26 -22.93 14.46 22.22
C GLN A 26 -21.51 14.94 21.90
N GLN A 27 -20.51 14.04 21.94
CA GLN A 27 -19.13 14.35 21.59
C GLN A 27 -18.99 14.68 20.09
N PRO A 28 -18.39 15.83 19.74
CA PRO A 28 -18.03 16.13 18.35
C PRO A 28 -17.01 15.12 17.83
N CYS A 29 -17.29 14.54 16.65
CA CYS A 29 -16.38 13.63 15.95
C CYS A 29 -15.22 14.41 15.32
N ILE A 30 -14.23 14.76 16.13
CA ILE A 30 -12.93 15.32 15.70
C ILE A 30 -11.81 14.31 15.91
N GLU A 31 -12.18 13.04 15.99
CA GLU A 31 -11.29 11.91 16.17
C GLU A 31 -11.50 10.86 15.06
N PRO A 32 -10.43 10.14 14.70
CA PRO A 32 -10.44 8.97 13.81
C PRO A 32 -11.17 7.75 14.40
N PRO A 33 -11.41 6.69 13.61
CA PRO A 33 -12.10 5.51 14.12
C PRO A 33 -11.17 4.74 15.07
N PRO A 34 -11.69 4.10 16.13
CA PRO A 34 -10.85 3.34 17.05
C PRO A 34 -10.16 2.20 16.29
N ALA A 35 -8.87 2.01 16.55
CA ALA A 35 -8.14 0.81 16.13
C ALA A 35 -8.62 -0.38 16.96
N SER A 36 -9.84 -0.86 16.73
CA SER A 36 -10.34 -2.08 17.34
C SER A 36 -9.53 -3.27 16.82
N ILE A 37 -9.52 -4.37 17.58
CA ILE A 37 -9.05 -5.67 17.07
C ILE A 37 -10.06 -6.08 15.99
N MET A 38 -9.82 -5.65 14.76
CA MET A 38 -10.70 -5.97 13.65
C MET A 38 -10.48 -7.44 13.27
N TYR A 39 -11.51 -8.25 13.49
CA TYR A 39 -11.57 -9.59 12.91
C TYR A 39 -12.03 -9.45 11.46
N GLN A 40 -11.11 -9.64 10.52
CA GLN A 40 -11.43 -9.64 9.11
C GLN A 40 -11.38 -11.07 8.57
N ALA A 41 -12.50 -11.54 8.05
CA ALA A 41 -12.53 -12.80 7.32
C ALA A 41 -11.85 -12.62 5.95
N ASN A 42 -10.67 -13.23 5.79
CA ASN A 42 -10.02 -13.33 4.49
C ASN A 42 -10.53 -14.57 3.77
N PHE A 43 -11.22 -14.37 2.63
CA PHE A 43 -11.73 -15.43 1.78
C PHE A 43 -10.83 -15.72 0.57
N ASP A 44 -9.66 -15.07 0.46
CA ASP A 44 -8.68 -15.41 -0.55
C ASP A 44 -7.99 -16.72 -0.19
N THR A 45 -8.21 -17.74 -1.01
CA THR A 45 -7.66 -19.08 -0.85
C THR A 45 -6.27 -19.24 -1.47
N ASN A 46 -5.67 -18.17 -2.03
CA ASN A 46 -4.44 -18.25 -2.83
C ASN A 46 -4.50 -19.38 -3.88
N PHE A 47 -5.68 -19.56 -4.48
CA PHE A 47 -5.97 -20.57 -5.48
C PHE A 47 -5.90 -22.03 -5.01
N GLU A 48 -6.02 -22.32 -3.71
CA GLU A 48 -6.04 -23.71 -3.19
C GLU A 48 -7.14 -24.57 -3.84
N ASP A 49 -8.31 -23.98 -4.12
CA ASP A 49 -9.47 -24.61 -4.74
C ASP A 49 -9.39 -24.70 -6.29
N ARG A 50 -8.26 -24.32 -6.90
CA ARG A 50 -8.04 -24.38 -8.37
C ARG A 50 -8.41 -25.71 -9.02
N ASN A 51 -8.22 -26.82 -8.31
CA ASN A 51 -8.50 -28.17 -8.80
C ASN A 51 -10.00 -28.47 -8.90
N ALA A 52 -10.87 -27.69 -8.23
CA ALA A 52 -12.32 -27.82 -8.39
C ALA A 52 -12.79 -27.35 -9.78
N PHE A 53 -12.02 -26.48 -10.44
CA PHE A 53 -12.32 -25.96 -11.77
C PHE A 53 -11.71 -26.84 -12.88
N VAL A 54 -11.96 -28.17 -12.81
CA VAL A 54 -11.42 -29.24 -13.68
C VAL A 54 -11.62 -28.97 -15.19
N THR A 55 -12.59 -28.14 -15.54
CA THR A 55 -12.89 -27.76 -16.93
C THR A 55 -12.02 -26.62 -17.48
N GLY A 56 -11.15 -26.04 -16.65
CA GLY A 56 -10.14 -25.07 -17.08
C GLY A 56 -9.11 -25.73 -18.00
N ILE A 57 -8.61 -24.98 -18.98
CA ILE A 57 -7.46 -25.45 -19.78
C ILE A 57 -6.30 -25.66 -18.80
N ALA A 58 -5.73 -26.87 -18.77
CA ALA A 58 -4.70 -27.30 -17.81
C ALA A 58 -3.56 -26.28 -17.61
N ARG A 59 -3.24 -25.54 -18.68
CA ARG A 59 -2.28 -24.43 -18.66
C ARG A 59 -2.58 -23.36 -17.60
N TYR A 60 -3.83 -22.95 -17.42
CA TYR A 60 -4.18 -21.89 -16.46
C TYR A 60 -4.12 -22.40 -15.01
N ILE A 61 -4.43 -23.68 -14.77
CA ILE A 61 -4.30 -24.31 -13.46
C ILE A 61 -2.83 -24.45 -13.07
N GLU A 62 -1.96 -24.86 -14.01
CA GLU A 62 -0.51 -24.90 -13.82
C GLU A 62 0.03 -23.49 -13.51
N GLN A 63 -0.40 -22.48 -14.26
CA GLN A 63 -0.01 -21.10 -14.04
C GLN A 63 -0.47 -20.59 -12.66
N ALA A 64 -1.71 -20.87 -12.26
CA ALA A 64 -2.21 -20.53 -10.92
C ALA A 64 -1.38 -21.20 -9.82
N THR A 65 -0.95 -22.45 -10.02
CA THR A 65 -0.09 -23.21 -9.08
C THR A 65 1.26 -22.54 -8.89
N ILE A 66 1.91 -22.17 -9.99
CA ILE A 66 3.19 -21.46 -9.93
C ILE A 66 3.00 -20.09 -9.28
N HIS A 67 1.94 -19.35 -9.65
CA HIS A 67 1.66 -18.03 -9.13
C HIS A 67 1.43 -18.05 -7.61
N SER A 68 0.61 -18.97 -7.11
CA SER A 68 0.36 -19.16 -5.67
C SER A 68 1.66 -19.43 -4.89
N SER A 69 2.50 -20.35 -5.38
CA SER A 69 3.81 -20.64 -4.77
C SER A 69 4.77 -19.44 -4.79
N MET A 70 4.66 -18.57 -5.80
CA MET A 70 5.45 -17.34 -5.87
C MET A 70 4.95 -16.27 -4.90
N ASN A 71 3.63 -16.17 -4.66
CA ASN A 71 3.07 -15.26 -3.67
C ASN A 71 3.54 -15.59 -2.25
N GLU A 72 3.55 -16.87 -1.87
CA GLU A 72 4.08 -17.32 -0.57
C GLU A 72 5.54 -16.89 -0.35
N MET A 73 6.35 -16.93 -1.40
CA MET A 73 7.75 -16.51 -1.34
C MET A 73 7.92 -14.98 -1.25
N LEU A 74 6.98 -14.20 -1.79
CA LEU A 74 6.93 -12.75 -1.58
C LEU A 74 6.61 -12.41 -0.12
N GLU A 75 5.68 -13.15 0.50
CA GLU A 75 5.36 -13.00 1.92
C GLU A 75 6.55 -13.37 2.81
N GLU A 76 7.22 -14.50 2.53
CA GLU A 76 8.45 -14.88 3.23
C GLU A 76 9.56 -13.82 3.07
N GLY A 77 9.68 -13.23 1.87
CA GLY A 77 10.61 -12.14 1.62
C GLY A 77 10.30 -10.87 2.41
N GLN A 78 9.02 -10.55 2.58
CA GLN A 78 8.57 -9.43 3.40
C GLN A 78 8.94 -9.64 4.87
N ASP A 79 8.82 -10.85 5.40
CA ASP A 79 9.25 -11.17 6.77
C ASP A 79 10.75 -10.95 6.98
N TYR A 80 11.59 -11.30 5.99
CA TYR A 80 13.02 -10.97 6.04
C TYR A 80 13.31 -9.48 5.91
N ALA A 81 12.52 -8.74 5.12
CA ALA A 81 12.64 -7.29 5.04
C ALA A 81 12.34 -6.63 6.40
N VAL A 82 11.27 -7.07 7.07
CA VAL A 82 10.93 -6.66 8.44
C VAL A 82 12.06 -7.01 9.42
N MET A 83 12.59 -8.24 9.33
CA MET A 83 13.71 -8.68 10.17
C MET A 83 14.93 -7.76 10.01
N LEU A 84 15.33 -7.45 8.76
CA LEU A 84 16.48 -6.59 8.49
C LEU A 84 16.22 -5.17 8.98
N TYR A 85 15.07 -4.58 8.63
CA TYR A 85 14.73 -3.21 9.00
C TYR A 85 14.70 -2.99 10.52
N CYS A 86 14.08 -3.91 11.25
CA CYS A 86 13.97 -3.85 12.71
C CYS A 86 15.20 -4.39 13.45
N TRP A 87 16.28 -4.76 12.74
CA TRP A 87 17.50 -5.25 13.38
C TRP A 87 18.28 -4.10 14.00
N ARG A 88 18.32 -4.03 15.33
CA ARG A 88 19.21 -3.14 16.09
C ARG A 88 20.41 -3.93 16.62
N SER A 89 21.56 -3.27 16.74
CA SER A 89 22.81 -3.95 17.08
C SER A 89 22.80 -4.51 18.50
N CYS A 90 22.89 -5.83 18.62
CA CYS A 90 23.14 -6.49 19.90
C CYS A 90 24.58 -6.28 20.36
N SER A 91 25.56 -6.28 19.44
CA SER A 91 26.98 -6.16 19.77
C SER A 91 27.35 -4.83 20.43
N ARG A 92 26.56 -3.76 20.22
CA ARG A 92 26.69 -2.49 20.96
C ARG A 92 26.30 -2.60 22.44
N ALA A 93 25.40 -3.52 22.79
CA ALA A 93 24.99 -3.78 24.16
C ALA A 93 25.90 -4.79 24.89
N ILE A 94 26.75 -5.52 24.15
CA ILE A 94 27.65 -6.53 24.72
C ILE A 94 28.92 -5.87 25.28
N PRO A 95 29.33 -6.16 26.53
CA PRO A 95 30.59 -5.68 27.08
C PRO A 95 31.80 -6.14 26.26
N GLN A 96 32.63 -5.19 25.81
CA GLN A 96 33.80 -5.52 25.00
C GLN A 96 34.94 -6.08 25.86
N VAL A 97 35.59 -7.14 25.36
CA VAL A 97 36.82 -7.69 25.94
C VAL A 97 37.98 -6.75 25.61
N LYS A 98 38.55 -6.09 26.63
CA LYS A 98 39.60 -5.06 26.44
C LYS A 98 41.00 -5.66 26.25
N CYS A 99 41.28 -6.76 26.93
CA CYS A 99 42.57 -7.45 26.85
C CYS A 99 42.40 -8.97 27.04
N ASN A 100 43.44 -9.72 26.69
CA ASN A 100 43.43 -11.17 26.79
C ASN A 100 43.36 -11.69 28.24
N GLU A 101 43.81 -10.87 29.19
CA GLU A 101 43.92 -11.21 30.63
C GLU A 101 42.64 -10.87 31.42
N GLN A 102 41.60 -10.39 30.76
CA GLN A 102 40.35 -9.99 31.41
C GLN A 102 39.68 -11.19 32.11
N PRO A 103 39.35 -11.11 33.42
CA PRO A 103 38.85 -12.26 34.19
C PRO A 103 37.55 -12.87 33.66
N ASN A 104 36.58 -12.04 33.29
CA ASN A 104 35.27 -12.46 32.78
C ASN A 104 35.24 -12.67 31.26
N ARG A 105 36.40 -12.78 30.60
CA ARG A 105 36.51 -12.94 29.14
C ARG A 105 35.74 -14.15 28.61
N VAL A 106 35.86 -15.30 29.29
CA VAL A 106 35.19 -16.54 28.88
C VAL A 106 33.68 -16.40 29.00
N GLU A 107 33.20 -15.92 30.16
CA GLU A 107 31.78 -15.69 30.43
C GLU A 107 31.14 -14.72 29.42
N ILE A 108 31.82 -13.61 29.09
CA ILE A 108 31.35 -12.67 28.07
C ILE A 108 31.16 -13.38 26.73
N TYR A 109 32.11 -14.21 26.30
CA TYR A 109 31.99 -14.93 25.03
C TYR A 109 30.92 -16.01 25.06
N GLU A 110 30.74 -16.72 26.18
CA GLU A 110 29.65 -17.68 26.34
C GLU A 110 28.29 -16.99 26.19
N LYS A 111 28.08 -15.89 26.90
CA LYS A 111 26.84 -15.10 26.80
C LYS A 111 26.66 -14.42 25.45
N THR A 112 27.75 -14.00 24.81
CA THR A 112 27.71 -13.47 23.44
C THR A 112 27.17 -14.52 22.47
N VAL A 113 27.62 -15.77 22.58
CA VAL A 113 27.11 -16.86 21.75
C VAL A 113 25.66 -17.17 22.10
N ASP A 114 25.31 -17.32 23.38
CA ASP A 114 23.94 -17.65 23.82
C ASP A 114 22.90 -16.65 23.27
N VAL A 115 23.23 -15.35 23.25
CA VAL A 115 22.35 -14.29 22.75
C VAL A 115 22.30 -14.22 21.23
N LEU A 116 23.46 -14.33 20.55
CA LEU A 116 23.55 -14.09 19.12
C LEU A 116 23.29 -15.33 18.25
N GLU A 117 23.43 -16.55 18.78
CA GLU A 117 23.24 -17.79 18.02
C GLU A 117 21.84 -17.91 17.37
N PRO A 118 20.73 -17.63 18.08
CA PRO A 118 19.40 -17.63 17.46
C PRO A 118 19.26 -16.57 16.35
N GLU A 119 19.88 -15.40 16.53
CA GLU A 119 19.86 -14.31 15.57
C GLU A 119 20.68 -14.64 14.31
N VAL A 120 21.87 -15.22 14.48
CA VAL A 120 22.70 -15.71 13.36
C VAL A 120 21.97 -16.81 12.58
N THR A 121 21.18 -17.66 13.25
CA THR A 121 20.34 -18.65 12.57
C THR A 121 19.34 -17.97 11.62
N LYS A 122 18.76 -16.82 11.99
CA LYS A 122 17.89 -16.04 11.08
C LYS A 122 18.66 -15.49 9.88
N LEU A 123 19.89 -15.02 10.06
CA LEU A 123 20.76 -14.56 8.96
C LEU A 123 21.15 -15.68 8.00
N MET A 124 21.37 -16.88 8.52
CA MET A 124 21.62 -18.07 7.70
C MET A 124 20.39 -18.41 6.85
N LYS A 125 19.21 -18.43 7.47
CA LYS A 125 17.93 -18.62 6.75
C LYS A 125 17.72 -17.55 5.68
N PHE A 126 18.00 -16.28 5.98
CA PHE A 126 17.94 -15.19 5.00
C PHE A 126 18.90 -15.41 3.82
N MET A 127 20.16 -15.79 4.09
CA MET A 127 21.15 -16.09 3.06
C MET A 127 20.69 -17.23 2.14
N TYR A 128 20.07 -18.27 2.69
CA TYR A 128 19.52 -19.37 1.90
C TYR A 128 18.26 -18.98 1.14
N PHE A 129 17.37 -18.21 1.77
CA PHE A 129 16.15 -17.70 1.17
C PHE A 129 16.45 -16.89 -0.08
N GLN A 130 17.30 -15.86 0.00
CA GLN A 130 17.57 -15.00 -1.16
C GLN A 130 18.17 -15.80 -2.32
N ARG A 131 19.01 -16.81 -2.02
CA ARG A 131 19.60 -17.67 -3.05
C ARG A 131 18.52 -18.51 -3.74
N LYS A 132 17.65 -19.15 -2.95
CA LYS A 132 16.51 -19.94 -3.45
C LYS A 132 15.55 -19.06 -4.25
N ALA A 133 15.29 -17.84 -3.79
CA ALA A 133 14.40 -16.89 -4.45
C ALA A 133 14.95 -16.43 -5.80
N ILE A 134 16.25 -16.10 -5.89
CA ILE A 134 16.91 -15.77 -7.16
C ILE A 134 16.85 -16.96 -8.11
N GLU A 135 17.22 -18.17 -7.65
CA GLU A 135 17.20 -19.38 -8.48
C GLU A 135 15.79 -19.70 -9.00
N ARG A 136 14.77 -19.56 -8.15
CA ARG A 136 13.36 -19.76 -8.53
C ARG A 136 12.90 -18.72 -9.55
N PHE A 137 13.18 -17.44 -9.29
CA PHE A 137 12.83 -16.34 -10.21
C PHE A 137 13.51 -16.51 -11.57
N CYS A 138 14.84 -16.70 -11.59
CA CYS A 138 15.59 -16.93 -12.82
C CYS A 138 15.17 -18.21 -13.55
N GLY A 139 14.78 -19.26 -12.81
CA GLY A 139 14.19 -20.48 -13.36
C GLY A 139 12.90 -20.20 -14.13
N GLU A 140 12.00 -19.38 -13.57
CA GLU A 140 10.78 -18.94 -14.24
C GLU A 140 11.06 -18.03 -15.43
N VAL A 141 11.99 -17.08 -15.32
CA VAL A 141 12.44 -16.26 -16.45
C VAL A 141 12.95 -17.14 -17.59
N LYS A 142 13.79 -18.13 -17.28
CA LYS A 142 14.31 -19.09 -18.27
C LYS A 142 13.21 -19.89 -18.94
N ARG A 143 12.20 -20.33 -18.17
CA ARG A 143 11.04 -21.08 -18.68
C ARG A 143 10.22 -20.24 -19.66
N LEU A 144 9.94 -18.98 -19.31
CA LEU A 144 9.13 -18.06 -20.12
C LEU A 144 9.89 -17.52 -21.34
N CYS A 145 11.21 -17.37 -21.26
CA CYS A 145 12.04 -16.88 -22.36
C CYS A 145 12.38 -17.94 -23.41
N HIS A 146 12.04 -19.22 -23.19
CA HIS A 146 12.26 -20.32 -24.15
C HIS A 146 11.69 -19.99 -25.53
N ALA A 147 12.37 -20.34 -26.61
CA ALA A 147 12.05 -19.90 -27.97
C ALA A 147 10.60 -20.19 -28.41
N GLU A 148 10.04 -21.31 -27.95
CA GLU A 148 8.64 -21.67 -28.20
C GLU A 148 7.67 -20.97 -27.23
N ARG A 149 8.07 -20.78 -25.96
CA ARG A 149 7.23 -20.19 -24.91
C ARG A 149 7.17 -18.67 -24.94
N ARG A 150 8.17 -17.99 -25.50
CA ARG A 150 8.19 -16.54 -25.70
C ARG A 150 7.02 -16.06 -26.58
N LYS A 151 6.44 -16.98 -27.36
CA LYS A 151 5.29 -16.72 -28.23
C LYS A 151 3.96 -17.01 -27.53
N ASP A 152 3.98 -17.62 -26.34
CA ASP A 152 2.80 -17.95 -25.56
C ASP A 152 2.32 -16.74 -24.76
N PHE A 153 1.04 -16.76 -24.43
CA PHE A 153 0.41 -15.79 -23.55
C PHE A 153 0.92 -15.95 -22.10
N VAL A 154 1.23 -14.82 -21.46
CA VAL A 154 1.56 -14.71 -20.04
C VAL A 154 0.60 -13.68 -19.44
N SER A 155 -0.11 -14.03 -18.38
CA SER A 155 -1.11 -13.14 -17.78
C SER A 155 -0.48 -11.92 -17.12
N GLU A 156 -1.14 -10.77 -17.20
CA GLU A 156 -0.78 -9.52 -16.51
C GLU A 156 -0.52 -9.73 -15.02
N ALA A 157 -1.40 -10.45 -14.33
CA ALA A 157 -1.26 -10.71 -12.89
C ALA A 157 0.06 -11.45 -12.56
N TYR A 158 0.50 -12.35 -13.44
CA TYR A 158 1.75 -13.08 -13.26
C TYR A 158 2.97 -12.21 -13.57
N LEU A 159 2.89 -11.35 -14.60
CA LEU A 159 3.93 -10.35 -14.89
C LEU A 159 4.08 -9.35 -13.73
N LEU A 160 2.98 -8.91 -13.12
CA LEU A 160 3.02 -8.05 -11.93
C LEU A 160 3.67 -8.77 -10.74
N THR A 161 3.39 -10.05 -10.53
CA THR A 161 4.07 -10.84 -9.48
C THR A 161 5.56 -10.95 -9.74
N LEU A 162 5.99 -11.20 -10.98
CA LEU A 162 7.41 -11.14 -11.34
C LEU A 162 8.02 -9.74 -11.10
N GLY A 163 7.26 -8.68 -11.37
CA GLY A 163 7.62 -7.31 -11.00
C GLY A 163 7.81 -7.14 -9.49
N ARG A 164 6.89 -7.66 -8.67
CA ARG A 164 7.01 -7.65 -7.19
C ARG A 164 8.27 -8.39 -6.71
N PHE A 165 8.68 -9.47 -7.38
CA PHE A 165 9.96 -10.15 -7.10
C PHE A 165 11.17 -9.26 -7.36
N ILE A 166 11.17 -8.55 -8.50
CA ILE A 166 12.23 -7.58 -8.84
C ILE A 166 12.33 -6.54 -7.73
N ASN A 167 11.20 -5.96 -7.29
CA ASN A 167 11.20 -5.01 -6.17
C ASN A 167 11.64 -5.65 -4.85
N MET A 168 11.22 -6.88 -4.53
CA MET A 168 11.63 -7.60 -3.33
C MET A 168 13.16 -7.73 -3.25
N PHE A 169 13.82 -8.08 -4.35
CA PHE A 169 15.28 -8.14 -4.39
C PHE A 169 15.93 -6.78 -4.12
N ALA A 170 15.41 -5.69 -4.71
CA ALA A 170 15.88 -4.33 -4.44
C ALA A 170 15.72 -3.96 -2.95
N VAL A 171 14.54 -4.21 -2.36
CA VAL A 171 14.28 -3.95 -0.94
C VAL A 171 15.27 -4.71 -0.04
N LEU A 172 15.42 -6.02 -0.25
CA LEU A 172 16.29 -6.85 0.57
C LEU A 172 17.77 -6.48 0.44
N ASP A 173 18.23 -6.11 -0.76
CA ASP A 173 19.64 -5.73 -0.97
C ASP A 173 19.95 -4.37 -0.34
N GLU A 174 19.09 -3.36 -0.52
CA GLU A 174 19.29 -2.03 0.10
C GLU A 174 19.18 -2.11 1.64
N LEU A 175 18.23 -2.86 2.20
CA LEU A 175 18.15 -3.11 3.64
C LEU A 175 19.41 -3.82 4.18
N LYS A 176 19.90 -4.82 3.45
CA LYS A 176 21.16 -5.51 3.82
C LYS A 176 22.35 -4.56 3.73
N ASN A 177 22.40 -3.72 2.69
CA ASN A 177 23.48 -2.79 2.43
C ASN A 177 23.60 -1.73 3.53
N MET A 178 22.47 -1.23 4.05
CA MET A 178 22.47 -0.20 5.09
C MET A 178 22.72 -0.77 6.50
N LYS A 179 22.29 -2.01 6.78
CA LYS A 179 22.41 -2.62 8.12
C LYS A 179 23.83 -3.10 8.46
N CYS A 180 24.68 -2.15 8.89
CA CYS A 180 25.98 -2.44 9.48
C CYS A 180 25.86 -3.25 10.78
N SER A 181 24.79 -3.03 11.55
CA SER A 181 24.45 -3.79 12.76
C SER A 181 24.45 -5.30 12.53
N VAL A 182 23.82 -5.78 11.45
CA VAL A 182 23.78 -7.20 11.08
C VAL A 182 25.19 -7.78 10.89
N LYS A 183 26.03 -7.09 10.11
CA LYS A 183 27.42 -7.49 9.84
C LYS A 183 28.26 -7.53 11.13
N ASN A 184 28.08 -6.53 11.99
CA ASN A 184 28.85 -6.38 13.22
C ASN A 184 28.46 -7.43 14.26
N ASP A 185 27.16 -7.71 14.41
CA ASP A 185 26.65 -8.73 15.32
C ASP A 185 27.14 -10.12 14.91
N TYR A 186 27.07 -10.46 13.62
CA TYR A 186 27.64 -11.72 13.13
C TYR A 186 29.16 -11.81 13.37
N SER A 187 29.89 -10.70 13.19
CA SER A 187 31.33 -10.66 13.45
C SER A 187 31.68 -10.81 14.94
N ALA A 188 30.83 -10.31 15.84
CA ALA A 188 30.96 -10.51 17.28
C ALA A 188 30.71 -11.98 17.66
N TYR A 189 29.63 -12.58 17.13
CA TYR A 189 29.34 -14.00 17.28
C TYR A 189 30.48 -14.88 16.79
N LYS A 190 30.98 -14.65 15.56
CA LYS A 190 32.05 -15.46 14.96
C LYS A 190 33.32 -15.44 15.81
N ARG A 191 33.71 -14.28 16.36
CA ARG A 191 34.87 -14.16 17.27
C ARG A 191 34.67 -14.96 18.56
N ALA A 192 33.49 -14.86 19.17
CA ALA A 192 33.17 -15.57 20.41
C ALA A 192 33.14 -17.10 20.21
N ALA A 193 32.45 -17.56 19.16
CA ALA A 193 32.32 -18.98 18.84
C ALA A 193 33.67 -19.63 18.49
N GLN A 194 34.53 -18.92 17.76
CA GLN A 194 35.90 -19.37 17.46
C GLN A 194 36.75 -19.48 18.72
N PHE A 195 36.67 -18.50 19.62
CA PHE A 195 37.40 -18.55 20.89
C PHE A 195 36.98 -19.74 21.77
N LEU A 196 35.68 -20.01 21.85
CA LEU A 196 35.10 -21.13 22.60
C LEU A 196 35.25 -22.49 21.90
N ARG A 197 35.83 -22.52 20.68
CA ARG A 197 35.99 -23.74 19.86
C ARG A 197 34.67 -24.48 19.58
N LYS A 198 33.55 -23.74 19.48
CA LYS A 198 32.22 -24.31 19.19
C LYS A 198 32.03 -24.69 17.71
N MET A 199 32.79 -24.10 16.78
CA MET A 199 32.75 -24.47 15.34
C MET A 199 33.85 -25.49 15.04
N SER A 200 33.50 -26.79 15.06
CA SER A 200 34.45 -27.88 14.83
C SER A 200 34.15 -28.72 13.59
N ASP A 201 32.90 -28.71 13.10
CA ASP A 201 32.51 -29.48 11.93
C ASP A 201 32.82 -28.74 10.61
N PRO A 202 33.32 -29.43 9.56
CA PRO A 202 33.69 -28.80 8.29
C PRO A 202 32.54 -28.06 7.60
N GLN A 203 31.30 -28.53 7.77
CA GLN A 203 30.13 -27.93 7.14
C GLN A 203 29.81 -26.56 7.75
N SER A 204 29.70 -26.47 9.08
CA SER A 204 29.48 -25.22 9.82
C SER A 204 30.58 -24.19 9.54
N ILE A 205 31.85 -24.62 9.41
CA ILE A 205 32.96 -23.73 9.04
C ILE A 205 32.73 -23.14 7.64
N GLN A 206 32.34 -23.96 6.66
CA GLN A 206 32.06 -23.49 5.31
C GLN A 206 30.85 -22.56 5.26
N GLU A 207 29.77 -22.90 5.96
CA GLU A 207 28.56 -22.08 6.02
C GLU A 207 28.83 -20.72 6.69
N SER A 208 29.59 -20.72 7.79
CA SER A 208 30.08 -19.52 8.46
C SER A 208 30.90 -18.63 7.53
N GLN A 209 31.76 -19.23 6.70
CA GLN A 209 32.54 -18.49 5.71
C GLN A 209 31.65 -17.89 4.60
N ASN A 210 30.67 -18.64 4.11
CA ASN A 210 29.71 -18.16 3.11
C ASN A 210 28.91 -16.95 3.64
N LEU A 211 28.42 -17.02 4.89
CA LEU A 211 27.69 -15.92 5.50
C LEU A 211 28.58 -14.68 5.68
N SER A 212 29.84 -14.86 6.10
CA SER A 212 30.80 -13.74 6.17
C SER A 212 30.96 -13.04 4.82
N MET A 213 31.12 -13.80 3.74
CA MET A 213 31.26 -13.25 2.39
C MET A 213 29.96 -12.58 1.92
N PHE A 214 28.80 -13.15 2.22
CA PHE A 214 27.51 -12.58 1.86
C PHE A 214 27.29 -11.21 2.53
N LEU A 215 27.54 -11.10 3.84
CA LEU A 215 27.35 -9.86 4.60
C LEU A 215 28.42 -8.80 4.27
N ALA A 216 29.63 -9.21 3.88
CA ALA A 216 30.71 -8.28 3.56
C ALA A 216 30.55 -7.61 2.18
N ASN A 217 29.95 -8.28 1.21
CA ASN A 217 29.82 -7.78 -0.16
C ASN A 217 28.59 -6.88 -0.30
N HIS A 218 28.79 -5.64 -0.75
CA HIS A 218 27.72 -4.70 -1.08
C HIS A 218 27.03 -5.10 -2.40
N ASN A 219 25.73 -4.82 -2.53
CA ASN A 219 24.92 -5.15 -3.71
C ASN A 219 24.94 -6.64 -4.11
N ARG A 220 25.10 -7.54 -3.13
CA ARG A 220 25.35 -8.95 -3.41
C ARG A 220 24.14 -9.65 -4.03
N ILE A 221 22.93 -9.30 -3.60
CA ILE A 221 21.68 -9.88 -4.14
C ILE A 221 21.50 -9.42 -5.58
N THR A 222 21.64 -8.11 -5.84
CA THR A 222 21.54 -7.51 -7.18
C THR A 222 22.56 -8.09 -8.15
N GLN A 223 23.83 -8.18 -7.74
CA GLN A 223 24.88 -8.76 -8.59
C GLN A 223 24.61 -10.24 -8.92
N SER A 224 24.15 -11.01 -7.93
CA SER A 224 23.83 -12.44 -8.14
C SER A 224 22.64 -12.61 -9.08
N LEU A 225 21.64 -11.73 -8.98
CA LEU A 225 20.49 -11.69 -9.87
C LEU A 225 20.92 -11.34 -11.31
N GLN A 226 21.70 -10.28 -11.51
CA GLN A 226 22.22 -9.88 -12.82
C GLN A 226 23.02 -11.01 -13.47
N GLN A 227 23.94 -11.64 -12.74
CA GLN A 227 24.75 -12.74 -13.25
C GLN A 227 23.90 -13.93 -13.71
N GLN A 228 22.84 -14.28 -12.99
CA GLN A 228 21.97 -15.40 -13.39
C GLN A 228 21.02 -15.03 -14.53
N LEU A 229 20.58 -13.77 -14.61
CA LEU A 229 19.71 -13.28 -15.69
C LEU A 229 20.46 -13.16 -17.02
N GLU A 230 21.66 -12.59 -17.03
CA GLU A 230 22.44 -12.38 -18.26
C GLU A 230 22.83 -13.68 -18.98
N VAL A 231 22.85 -14.81 -18.26
CA VAL A 231 23.07 -16.15 -18.83
C VAL A 231 21.84 -16.65 -19.62
N ILE A 232 20.66 -16.09 -19.39
CA ILE A 232 19.41 -16.52 -20.03
C ILE A 232 19.19 -15.74 -21.34
N PRO A 233 19.17 -16.40 -22.51
CA PRO A 233 18.98 -15.70 -23.78
C PRO A 233 17.59 -15.05 -23.88
N GLY A 234 17.56 -13.73 -24.03
CA GLY A 234 16.31 -12.97 -24.17
C GLY A 234 15.57 -12.71 -22.86
N TYR A 235 16.26 -12.70 -21.72
CA TYR A 235 15.68 -12.30 -20.43
C TYR A 235 15.13 -10.86 -20.48
N GLU A 236 15.79 -9.99 -21.24
CA GLU A 236 15.44 -8.58 -21.41
C GLU A 236 14.07 -8.39 -22.07
N GLU A 237 13.62 -9.35 -22.88
CA GLU A 237 12.29 -9.32 -23.49
C GLU A 237 11.20 -9.52 -22.44
N LEU A 238 11.38 -10.46 -21.49
CA LEU A 238 10.41 -10.65 -20.42
C LEU A 238 10.41 -9.46 -19.46
N LEU A 239 11.58 -8.93 -19.10
CA LEU A 239 11.67 -7.73 -18.27
C LEU A 239 11.01 -6.51 -18.95
N ALA A 240 11.19 -6.37 -20.27
CA ALA A 240 10.50 -5.34 -21.03
C ALA A 240 8.97 -5.49 -20.98
N ASP A 241 8.44 -6.71 -20.88
CA ASP A 241 6.99 -6.95 -20.74
C ASP A 241 6.48 -6.50 -19.38
N ILE A 242 7.21 -6.83 -18.32
CA ILE A 242 6.92 -6.38 -16.96
C ILE A 242 6.94 -4.83 -16.89
N VAL A 243 7.99 -4.20 -17.44
CA VAL A 243 8.14 -2.74 -17.43
C VAL A 243 7.03 -2.06 -18.24
N ASN A 244 6.71 -2.57 -19.43
CA ASN A 244 5.63 -2.01 -20.25
C ASN A 244 4.27 -2.13 -19.57
N LEU A 245 4.00 -3.26 -18.91
CA LEU A 245 2.78 -3.44 -18.13
C LEU A 245 2.70 -2.43 -16.99
N CYS A 246 3.80 -2.21 -16.26
CA CYS A 246 3.84 -1.21 -15.20
C CYS A 246 3.58 0.21 -15.76
N VAL A 247 4.17 0.55 -16.91
CA VAL A 247 3.96 1.84 -17.58
C VAL A 247 2.49 2.02 -17.96
N GLU A 248 1.87 0.99 -18.53
CA GLU A 248 0.45 0.98 -18.88
C GLU A 248 -0.44 1.13 -17.64
N HIS A 249 -0.19 0.35 -16.58
CA HIS A 249 -0.97 0.42 -15.35
C HIS A 249 -0.84 1.78 -14.66
N TYR A 250 0.35 2.38 -14.65
CA TYR A 250 0.54 3.70 -14.08
C TYR A 250 -0.19 4.78 -14.89
N GLU A 251 -0.10 4.72 -16.22
CA GLU A 251 -0.75 5.69 -17.12
C GLU A 251 -2.29 5.59 -17.07
N SER A 252 -2.83 4.38 -17.05
CA SER A 252 -4.27 4.10 -17.03
C SER A 252 -4.89 4.06 -15.63
N ARG A 253 -4.10 4.31 -14.57
CA ARG A 253 -4.51 4.27 -13.16
C ARG A 253 -5.05 2.91 -12.71
N MET A 254 -4.44 1.83 -13.18
CA MET A 254 -4.72 0.44 -12.76
C MET A 254 -3.94 0.10 -11.49
N TYR A 255 -4.28 0.79 -10.42
CA TYR A 255 -3.80 0.59 -9.04
C TYR A 255 -4.82 1.24 -8.09
N LEU A 256 -4.91 0.76 -6.86
CA LEU A 256 -5.77 1.37 -5.85
C LEU A 256 -4.96 2.03 -4.74
N THR A 257 -4.04 1.32 -4.11
CA THR A 257 -3.35 1.82 -2.90
C THR A 257 -2.08 2.62 -3.24
N PRO A 258 -1.59 3.49 -2.34
CA PRO A 258 -0.32 4.18 -2.53
C PRO A 258 0.86 3.22 -2.75
N GLY A 259 0.89 2.11 -1.99
CA GLY A 259 1.91 1.07 -2.12
C GLY A 259 1.94 0.42 -3.51
N GLU A 260 0.76 0.15 -4.10
CA GLU A 260 0.65 -0.35 -5.48
C GLU A 260 1.14 0.68 -6.49
N LYS A 261 0.75 1.96 -6.36
CA LYS A 261 1.22 3.06 -7.21
C LYS A 261 2.74 3.14 -7.23
N HIS A 262 3.36 3.16 -6.04
CA HIS A 262 4.80 3.29 -5.88
C HIS A 262 5.55 2.03 -6.35
N MET A 263 4.96 0.85 -6.18
CA MET A 263 5.52 -0.41 -6.69
C MET A 263 5.75 -0.35 -8.21
N LEU A 264 4.78 0.15 -8.98
CA LEU A 264 4.92 0.24 -10.44
C LEU A 264 6.16 1.05 -10.85
N LEU A 265 6.40 2.19 -10.18
CA LEU A 265 7.57 3.04 -10.45
C LEU A 265 8.89 2.39 -10.03
N LYS A 266 8.93 1.70 -8.89
CA LYS A 266 10.10 0.94 -8.43
C LYS A 266 10.45 -0.18 -9.41
N VAL A 267 9.45 -0.92 -9.90
CA VAL A 267 9.65 -1.97 -10.90
C VAL A 267 10.11 -1.41 -12.25
N MET A 268 9.59 -0.25 -12.69
CA MET A 268 10.13 0.43 -13.87
C MET A 268 11.62 0.74 -13.71
N GLY A 269 12.01 1.36 -12.58
CA GLY A 269 13.38 1.79 -12.34
C GLY A 269 14.35 0.61 -12.27
N PHE A 270 14.08 -0.35 -11.38
CA PHE A 270 14.97 -1.49 -11.20
C PHE A 270 14.90 -2.47 -12.38
N GLY A 271 13.75 -2.58 -13.06
CA GLY A 271 13.62 -3.34 -14.31
C GLY A 271 14.51 -2.79 -15.42
N LEU A 272 14.53 -1.46 -15.63
CA LEU A 272 15.45 -0.82 -16.58
C LEU A 272 16.91 -1.04 -16.18
N TYR A 273 17.23 -0.92 -14.89
CA TYR A 273 18.58 -1.17 -14.39
C TYR A 273 19.05 -2.61 -14.67
N LEU A 274 18.19 -3.61 -14.47
CA LEU A 274 18.52 -5.02 -14.77
C LEU A 274 18.61 -5.30 -16.28
N MET A 275 17.89 -4.56 -17.11
CA MET A 275 17.91 -4.70 -18.57
C MET A 275 19.11 -4.00 -19.23
N ASP A 276 19.79 -3.09 -18.53
CA ASP A 276 20.93 -2.33 -19.03
C ASP A 276 22.24 -2.90 -18.49
N GLY A 277 22.76 -3.93 -19.17
CA GLY A 277 23.91 -4.72 -18.71
C GLY A 277 24.88 -5.05 -19.83
N SER A 278 25.65 -6.13 -19.68
CA SER A 278 26.67 -6.51 -20.66
C SER A 278 26.07 -7.08 -21.96
N VAL A 279 24.90 -7.72 -21.85
CA VAL A 279 24.22 -8.43 -22.94
C VAL A 279 23.12 -7.59 -23.61
N SER A 280 22.45 -6.73 -22.83
CA SER A 280 21.29 -5.94 -23.26
C SER A 280 21.53 -4.44 -23.03
N ASN A 281 20.88 -3.62 -23.85
CA ASN A 281 21.00 -2.16 -23.79
C ASN A 281 19.61 -1.52 -23.98
N ILE A 282 19.16 -0.77 -22.96
CA ILE A 282 17.81 -0.21 -22.93
C ILE A 282 17.57 0.84 -24.03
N TYR A 283 18.61 1.57 -24.43
CA TYR A 283 18.51 2.60 -25.48
C TYR A 283 18.33 2.00 -26.87
N ARG A 284 18.88 0.80 -27.11
CA ARG A 284 18.62 0.03 -28.33
C ARG A 284 17.21 -0.55 -28.34
N LEU A 285 16.71 -0.99 -27.19
CA LEU A 285 15.32 -1.46 -27.05
C LEU A 285 14.32 -0.32 -27.30
N ASP A 286 14.60 0.86 -26.77
CA ASP A 286 13.82 2.08 -27.02
C ASP A 286 13.84 2.50 -28.50
N ALA A 287 15.01 2.44 -29.17
CA ALA A 287 15.11 2.70 -30.61
C ALA A 287 14.27 1.72 -31.46
N LYS A 288 14.10 0.48 -30.98
CA LYS A 288 13.20 -0.53 -31.59
C LYS A 288 11.74 -0.37 -31.16
N LYS A 289 11.40 0.66 -30.37
CA LYS A 289 10.09 0.90 -29.75
C LYS A 289 9.61 -0.27 -28.89
N ARG A 290 10.54 -1.03 -28.32
CA ARG A 290 10.24 -2.18 -27.46
C ARG A 290 9.84 -1.76 -26.04
N ILE A 291 10.39 -0.64 -25.60
CA ILE A 291 10.07 0.08 -24.38
C ILE A 291 9.96 1.56 -24.72
N ASN A 292 9.38 2.36 -23.84
CA ASN A 292 9.23 3.81 -24.02
C ASN A 292 9.91 4.55 -22.87
N LEU A 293 11.19 4.91 -23.06
CA LEU A 293 11.95 5.61 -22.03
C LEU A 293 11.40 7.03 -21.79
N GLY A 294 10.81 7.66 -22.81
CA GLY A 294 10.22 9.00 -22.68
C GLY A 294 9.03 9.07 -21.72
N LYS A 295 8.19 8.02 -21.67
CA LYS A 295 7.11 7.93 -20.66
C LYS A 295 7.67 7.77 -19.25
N ILE A 296 8.65 6.88 -19.08
CA ILE A 296 9.27 6.60 -17.77
C ILE A 296 9.99 7.85 -17.24
N ASP A 297 10.74 8.55 -18.10
CA ASP A 297 11.39 9.83 -17.76
C ASP A 297 10.37 10.87 -17.26
N LYS A 298 9.23 11.00 -17.95
CA LYS A 298 8.14 11.90 -17.53
C LYS A 298 7.57 11.51 -16.16
N PHE A 299 7.34 10.22 -15.91
CA PHE A 299 6.82 9.76 -14.62
C PHE A 299 7.81 10.02 -13.48
N PHE A 300 9.10 9.71 -13.69
CA PHE A 300 10.15 9.96 -12.69
C PHE A 300 10.39 11.44 -12.46
N LYS A 301 10.18 12.29 -13.48
CA LYS A 301 10.23 13.74 -13.31
C LYS A 301 9.04 14.28 -12.50
N GLN A 302 7.86 13.68 -12.66
CA GLN A 302 6.67 14.08 -11.91
C GLN A 302 6.73 13.62 -10.45
N LEU A 303 7.21 12.40 -10.21
CA LEU A 303 7.38 11.81 -8.89
C LEU A 303 8.78 11.20 -8.82
N GLN A 304 9.69 11.89 -8.11
CA GLN A 304 11.11 11.55 -8.08
C GLN A 304 11.47 10.54 -6.98
N VAL A 305 10.77 10.60 -5.85
CA VAL A 305 11.12 9.87 -4.63
C VAL A 305 9.88 9.13 -4.14
N VAL A 306 10.05 7.86 -3.78
CA VAL A 306 8.99 7.05 -3.19
C VAL A 306 9.54 6.20 -2.04
N PRO A 307 8.69 5.72 -1.11
CA PRO A 307 9.11 4.77 -0.07
C PRO A 307 9.65 3.47 -0.65
N LEU A 308 10.84 3.07 -0.21
CA LEU A 308 11.38 1.74 -0.49
C LEU A 308 10.93 0.77 0.59
N PHE A 309 11.26 1.05 1.86
CA PHE A 309 10.82 0.30 3.03
C PHE A 309 11.01 1.13 4.31
N GLY A 310 9.97 1.31 5.13
CA GLY A 310 10.06 2.15 6.32
C GLY A 310 10.41 3.60 5.97
N ASP A 311 11.30 4.21 6.76
CA ASP A 311 11.91 5.52 6.50
C ASP A 311 13.01 5.48 5.42
N MET A 312 13.38 4.31 4.89
CA MET A 312 14.30 4.20 3.76
C MET A 312 13.56 4.50 2.45
N GLN A 313 13.98 5.56 1.78
CA GLN A 313 13.39 6.03 0.52
C GLN A 313 14.24 5.60 -0.69
N ILE A 314 13.66 5.65 -1.88
CA ILE A 314 14.39 5.47 -3.15
C ILE A 314 14.15 6.65 -4.08
N GLU A 315 15.26 7.28 -4.51
CA GLU A 315 15.27 8.20 -5.63
C GLU A 315 15.21 7.41 -6.93
N LEU A 316 14.11 7.51 -7.68
CA LEU A 316 13.86 6.68 -8.86
C LEU A 316 14.90 6.94 -9.97
N GLU A 317 15.43 8.16 -10.05
CA GLU A 317 16.52 8.50 -10.98
C GLU A 317 17.84 7.77 -10.68
N ARG A 318 18.06 7.29 -9.44
CA ARG A 318 19.28 6.56 -9.06
C ARG A 318 19.46 5.31 -9.91
N TYR A 319 18.38 4.59 -10.23
CA TYR A 319 18.43 3.43 -11.12
C TYR A 319 18.90 3.80 -12.53
N ILE A 320 18.54 4.99 -13.00
CA ILE A 320 18.95 5.49 -14.32
C ILE A 320 20.42 5.91 -14.28
N ARG A 321 20.83 6.71 -13.29
CA ARG A 321 22.21 7.22 -13.17
C ARG A 321 23.25 6.11 -13.02
N THR A 322 22.87 5.01 -12.38
CA THR A 322 23.77 3.88 -12.11
C THR A 322 23.70 2.78 -13.15
N SER A 323 22.89 2.93 -14.21
CA SER A 323 22.80 1.97 -15.30
C SER A 323 24.08 1.95 -16.15
N ALA A 324 24.39 0.81 -16.76
CA ALA A 324 25.67 0.57 -17.42
C ALA A 324 25.98 1.58 -18.55
N HIS A 325 24.97 2.05 -19.28
CA HIS A 325 25.15 2.91 -20.45
C HIS A 325 24.63 4.35 -20.26
N TYR A 326 24.41 4.78 -19.02
CA TYR A 326 23.88 6.13 -18.72
C TYR A 326 24.78 7.26 -19.22
N GLU A 327 26.09 7.16 -19.00
CA GLU A 327 27.05 8.23 -19.28
C GLU A 327 27.03 8.70 -20.73
N GLU A 328 26.87 7.77 -21.67
CA GLU A 328 26.80 8.04 -23.11
C GLU A 328 25.45 8.63 -23.55
N ASN A 329 24.42 8.52 -22.70
CA ASN A 329 23.02 8.81 -23.04
C ASN A 329 22.36 9.80 -22.06
N LYS A 330 23.14 10.59 -21.32
CA LYS A 330 22.63 11.55 -20.32
C LYS A 330 21.60 12.53 -20.87
N ASN A 331 21.78 12.95 -22.12
CA ASN A 331 20.91 13.91 -22.80
C ASN A 331 19.46 13.40 -23.03
N LYS A 332 19.20 12.11 -22.86
CA LYS A 332 17.85 11.53 -23.00
C LYS A 332 16.98 11.69 -21.74
N TRP A 333 17.55 12.06 -20.60
CA TRP A 333 16.88 12.01 -19.31
C TRP A 333 16.71 13.39 -18.70
N ALA A 334 15.48 13.88 -18.64
CA ALA A 334 15.14 15.13 -17.97
C ALA A 334 14.85 14.93 -16.48
N CYS A 335 14.53 13.71 -16.04
CA CYS A 335 14.35 13.40 -14.62
C CYS A 335 15.65 13.60 -13.83
N THR A 336 16.81 13.35 -14.47
CA THR A 336 18.15 13.49 -13.87
C THR A 336 18.67 14.93 -13.78
N SER A 337 17.95 15.91 -14.34
CA SER A 337 18.26 17.32 -14.12
C SER A 337 17.45 17.82 -12.93
N CYS A 338 18.12 18.03 -11.80
CA CYS A 338 17.47 18.48 -10.57
C CYS A 338 17.06 19.95 -10.71
N SER A 339 15.83 20.21 -11.15
CA SER A 339 15.12 21.42 -10.76
C SER A 339 14.40 21.09 -9.47
N ILE A 340 14.76 21.78 -8.38
CA ILE A 340 14.10 21.71 -7.07
C ILE A 340 12.64 22.14 -7.29
N SER A 341 11.77 21.20 -7.65
CA SER A 341 10.34 21.40 -7.65
C SER A 341 9.85 20.64 -6.43
N PRO A 342 9.80 21.27 -5.25
CA PRO A 342 9.10 20.65 -4.15
C PRO A 342 7.67 20.42 -4.65
N GLN A 343 7.15 19.22 -4.46
CA GLN A 343 5.74 18.96 -4.69
C GLN A 343 4.99 19.80 -3.65
N TYR A 344 4.64 21.04 -4.00
CA TYR A 344 4.06 21.98 -3.03
C TYR A 344 2.68 21.47 -2.63
N ILE A 345 2.59 20.89 -1.44
CA ILE A 345 1.32 20.48 -0.85
C ILE A 345 0.32 21.66 -0.83
N CYS A 346 0.84 22.86 -0.57
CA CYS A 346 0.08 24.11 -0.57
C CYS A 346 -0.62 24.40 -1.91
N GLU A 347 -0.02 24.06 -3.05
CA GLU A 347 -0.65 24.27 -4.37
C GLU A 347 -1.81 23.30 -4.63
N GLN A 348 -1.76 22.10 -4.03
CA GLN A 348 -2.79 21.09 -4.20
C GLN A 348 -3.95 21.23 -3.20
N MET A 349 -3.78 21.98 -2.11
CA MET A 349 -4.78 22.12 -1.05
C MET A 349 -6.15 22.58 -1.55
N VAL A 350 -6.20 23.48 -2.54
CA VAL A 350 -7.48 23.97 -3.10
C VAL A 350 -8.25 22.80 -3.73
N SER A 351 -7.59 22.02 -4.59
CA SER A 351 -8.22 20.86 -5.24
C SER A 351 -8.63 19.80 -4.23
N ILE A 352 -7.80 19.53 -3.22
CA ILE A 352 -8.10 18.53 -2.17
C ILE A 352 -9.36 18.95 -1.39
N ARG A 353 -9.44 20.21 -0.96
CA ARG A 353 -10.61 20.74 -0.23
C ARG A 353 -11.88 20.68 -1.07
N GLU A 354 -11.81 21.04 -2.36
CA GLU A 354 -12.96 20.96 -3.27
C GLU A 354 -13.45 19.53 -3.46
N ASP A 355 -12.54 18.58 -3.69
CA ASP A 355 -12.90 17.18 -3.85
C ASP A 355 -13.46 16.59 -2.54
N HIS A 356 -12.91 16.96 -1.39
CA HIS A 356 -13.42 16.58 -0.08
C HIS A 356 -14.85 17.06 0.15
N ILE A 357 -15.14 18.34 -0.09
CA ILE A 357 -16.48 18.91 0.05
C ILE A 357 -17.47 18.21 -0.89
N ARG A 358 -17.08 18.02 -2.16
CA ARG A 358 -17.93 17.38 -3.17
C ARG A 358 -18.28 15.95 -2.79
N PHE A 359 -17.27 15.15 -2.44
CA PHE A 359 -17.46 13.73 -2.15
C PHE A 359 -18.23 13.49 -0.86
N ILE A 360 -17.88 14.20 0.24
CA ILE A 360 -18.59 14.02 1.52
C ILE A 360 -20.04 14.46 1.42
N SER A 361 -20.33 15.53 0.66
CA SER A 361 -21.71 15.98 0.45
C SER A 361 -22.55 14.92 -0.27
N GLU A 362 -21.96 14.21 -1.24
CA GLU A 362 -22.60 13.09 -1.94
C GLU A 362 -22.77 11.88 -1.01
N LEU A 363 -21.70 11.48 -0.31
CA LEU A 363 -21.70 10.36 0.64
C LEU A 363 -22.74 10.53 1.74
N ALA A 364 -22.83 11.73 2.34
CA ALA A 364 -23.78 12.04 3.39
C ALA A 364 -25.24 11.95 2.91
N ARG A 365 -25.53 12.25 1.64
CA ARG A 365 -26.87 12.07 1.07
C ARG A 365 -27.27 10.59 1.01
N HIS A 366 -26.35 9.72 0.59
CA HIS A 366 -26.61 8.28 0.58
C HIS A 366 -26.76 7.75 2.00
N SER A 367 -25.86 8.09 2.92
CA SER A 367 -25.96 7.67 4.34
C SER A 367 -27.28 8.10 4.99
N ASN A 368 -27.70 9.37 4.83
CA ASN A 368 -28.97 9.84 5.36
C ASN A 368 -30.17 9.14 4.71
N SER A 369 -30.09 8.82 3.41
CA SER A 369 -31.13 8.04 2.74
C SER A 369 -31.25 6.66 3.37
N GLU A 370 -30.13 5.95 3.58
CA GLU A 370 -30.13 4.62 4.22
C GLU A 370 -30.75 4.67 5.63
N VAL A 371 -30.37 5.65 6.46
CA VAL A 371 -30.90 5.79 7.82
C VAL A 371 -32.41 6.09 7.81
N VAL A 372 -32.89 6.88 6.85
CA VAL A 372 -34.32 7.20 6.74
C VAL A 372 -35.11 6.04 6.14
N THR A 373 -34.59 5.33 5.14
CA THR A 373 -35.31 4.24 4.46
C THR A 373 -35.23 2.90 5.19
N GLY A 374 -34.18 2.66 5.98
CA GLY A 374 -34.03 1.46 6.84
C GLY A 374 -35.12 1.36 7.93
N SER A 375 -35.82 2.46 8.22
CA SER A 375 -36.91 2.50 9.19
C SER A 375 -38.29 2.11 8.63
N GLY A 376 -38.43 1.78 7.34
CA GLY A 376 -39.76 1.84 6.72
C GLY A 376 -40.17 0.87 5.60
N GLN A 377 -39.29 0.17 4.86
CA GLN A 377 -39.76 -0.72 3.78
C GLN A 377 -38.69 -1.69 3.24
N ASP A 378 -38.99 -2.99 3.27
CA ASP A 378 -38.27 -4.10 2.60
C ASP A 378 -38.34 -4.03 1.06
N SER A 379 -37.97 -2.89 0.46
CA SER A 379 -37.77 -2.83 -1.00
C SER A 379 -36.32 -3.16 -1.32
N GLN A 380 -36.06 -4.34 -1.90
CA GLN A 380 -34.75 -4.65 -2.49
C GLN A 380 -34.35 -3.54 -3.46
N LYS A 381 -33.18 -2.91 -3.23
CA LYS A 381 -32.65 -1.85 -4.10
C LYS A 381 -32.46 -2.38 -5.52
N SER A 382 -32.66 -1.51 -6.49
CA SER A 382 -32.48 -1.82 -7.90
C SER A 382 -31.00 -1.95 -8.29
N ASP A 383 -30.71 -2.66 -9.40
CA ASP A 383 -29.34 -2.81 -9.91
C ASP A 383 -28.61 -1.45 -10.09
N PRO A 384 -29.24 -0.37 -10.62
CA PRO A 384 -28.59 0.93 -10.74
C PRO A 384 -28.21 1.57 -9.39
N GLU A 385 -29.06 1.46 -8.37
CA GLU A 385 -28.79 2.01 -7.03
C GLU A 385 -27.63 1.27 -6.36
N GLN A 386 -27.60 -0.06 -6.48
CA GLN A 386 -26.48 -0.87 -5.99
C GLN A 386 -25.18 -0.52 -6.71
N ARG A 387 -25.26 -0.28 -8.02
CA ARG A 387 -24.11 0.12 -8.83
C ARG A 387 -23.57 1.48 -8.41
N GLU A 388 -24.45 2.45 -8.14
CA GLU A 388 -24.07 3.79 -7.69
C GLU A 388 -23.31 3.73 -6.35
N LEU A 389 -23.78 2.92 -5.40
CA LEU A 389 -23.08 2.69 -4.12
C LEU A 389 -21.72 2.00 -4.32
N CYS A 390 -21.63 1.02 -5.21
CA CYS A 390 -20.36 0.37 -5.57
C CYS A 390 -19.36 1.37 -6.19
N ASP A 391 -19.82 2.24 -7.08
CA ASP A 391 -18.99 3.28 -7.71
C ASP A 391 -18.60 4.37 -6.70
N LEU A 392 -19.46 4.70 -5.73
CA LEU A 392 -19.15 5.59 -4.63
C LEU A 392 -18.07 5.01 -3.70
N ALA A 393 -18.16 3.72 -3.36
CA ALA A 393 -17.15 3.01 -2.58
C ALA A 393 -15.76 3.08 -3.24
N LEU A 394 -15.69 2.76 -4.54
CA LEU A 394 -14.44 2.82 -5.31
C LEU A 394 -13.88 4.25 -5.38
N ARG A 395 -14.73 5.25 -5.65
CA ARG A 395 -14.32 6.66 -5.69
C ARG A 395 -13.77 7.14 -4.36
N GLY A 396 -14.38 6.74 -3.24
CA GLY A 396 -13.91 7.09 -1.90
C GLY A 396 -12.53 6.49 -1.61
N LEU A 397 -12.33 5.21 -1.91
CA LEU A 397 -11.01 4.54 -1.76
C LEU A 397 -9.93 5.21 -2.64
N GLN A 398 -10.26 5.55 -3.88
CA GLN A 398 -9.33 6.24 -4.79
C GLN A 398 -8.99 7.66 -4.31
N LEU A 399 -9.94 8.37 -3.69
CA LEU A 399 -9.73 9.70 -3.15
C LEU A 399 -8.80 9.66 -1.94
N LEU A 400 -9.09 8.77 -0.98
CA LEU A 400 -8.25 8.52 0.20
C LEU A 400 -6.83 8.14 -0.21
N SER A 401 -6.69 7.19 -1.14
CA SER A 401 -5.38 6.78 -1.66
C SER A 401 -4.58 7.94 -2.27
N ARG A 402 -5.23 8.85 -3.03
CA ARG A 402 -4.53 10.02 -3.57
C ARG A 402 -4.02 10.95 -2.49
N TRP A 403 -4.82 11.20 -1.46
CA TRP A 403 -4.44 12.09 -0.36
C TRP A 403 -3.31 11.47 0.48
N SER A 404 -3.42 10.20 0.85
CA SER A 404 -2.38 9.48 1.59
C SER A 404 -1.07 9.40 0.79
N ALA A 405 -1.17 9.11 -0.51
CA ALA A 405 -0.01 9.15 -1.40
C ALA A 405 0.64 10.55 -1.41
N HIS A 406 -0.15 11.62 -1.43
CA HIS A 406 0.39 12.98 -1.42
C HIS A 406 1.16 13.30 -0.13
N VAL A 407 0.60 12.96 1.04
CA VAL A 407 1.29 13.11 2.34
C VAL A 407 2.60 12.33 2.34
N MET A 408 2.56 11.06 1.94
CA MET A 408 3.74 10.20 1.95
C MET A 408 4.79 10.61 0.92
N GLU A 409 4.40 11.08 -0.27
CA GLU A 409 5.33 11.53 -1.31
C GLU A 409 6.06 12.81 -0.91
N VAL A 410 5.37 13.75 -0.26
CA VAL A 410 6.00 14.96 0.32
C VAL A 410 6.98 14.57 1.42
N TYR A 411 6.58 13.69 2.34
CA TYR A 411 7.44 13.19 3.40
C TYR A 411 8.69 12.47 2.83
N SER A 412 8.50 11.54 1.91
CA SER A 412 9.59 10.82 1.23
C SER A 412 10.58 11.76 0.54
N TRP A 413 10.09 12.78 -0.17
CA TRP A 413 10.94 13.75 -0.83
C TRP A 413 11.78 14.55 0.17
N LYS A 414 11.18 14.98 1.29
CA LYS A 414 11.87 15.75 2.34
C LYS A 414 12.91 14.91 3.09
N LEU A 415 12.69 13.60 3.25
CA LEU A 415 13.67 12.71 3.88
C LEU A 415 14.99 12.59 3.11
N VAL A 416 14.95 12.59 1.77
CA VAL A 416 16.17 12.52 0.94
C VAL A 416 16.76 13.89 0.58
N HIS A 417 16.00 14.96 0.81
CA HIS A 417 16.45 16.35 0.63
C HIS A 417 16.42 17.11 1.95
N PRO A 418 17.30 16.76 2.92
CA PRO A 418 17.37 17.49 4.18
C PRO A 418 17.77 18.95 3.93
N THR A 419 17.12 19.86 4.66
CA THR A 419 17.40 21.29 4.53
C THR A 419 18.80 21.64 5.03
N ASP A 420 19.20 22.88 4.78
CA ASP A 420 20.43 23.48 5.25
C ASP A 420 20.23 24.96 5.59
N LYS A 421 21.28 25.60 6.11
CA LYS A 421 21.26 27.04 6.46
C LYS A 421 20.97 27.98 5.29
N PHE A 422 21.18 27.53 4.05
CA PHE A 422 20.99 28.35 2.86
C PHE A 422 19.52 28.38 2.46
N SER A 423 18.85 27.24 2.63
CA SER A 423 17.43 27.04 2.33
C SER A 423 16.53 27.47 3.50
N ASN A 424 16.95 27.18 4.74
CA ASN A 424 16.28 27.60 5.96
C ASN A 424 17.27 28.28 6.93
N LYS A 425 17.11 29.59 7.13
CA LYS A 425 17.99 30.38 8.01
C LYS A 425 17.92 29.99 9.48
N GLU A 426 16.85 29.33 9.91
CA GLU A 426 16.67 28.85 11.29
C GLU A 426 17.33 27.49 11.52
N CYS A 427 17.81 26.81 10.46
CA CYS A 427 18.50 25.53 10.54
C CYS A 427 19.97 25.70 10.96
N PRO A 428 20.39 25.18 12.13
CA PRO A 428 21.79 25.21 12.53
C PRO A 428 22.68 24.31 11.64
N ASP A 429 23.92 24.72 11.40
CA ASP A 429 24.92 23.88 10.71
C ASP A 429 25.25 22.59 11.49
N SER A 430 25.05 22.60 12.80
CA SER A 430 25.29 21.46 13.69
C SER A 430 24.11 20.48 13.78
N ALA A 431 22.95 20.81 13.18
CA ALA A 431 21.78 19.96 13.23
C ALA A 431 22.03 18.63 12.51
N GLU A 432 21.66 17.53 13.16
CA GLU A 432 21.86 16.22 12.57
C GLU A 432 20.92 15.97 11.38
N GLU A 433 21.30 15.04 10.51
CA GLU A 433 20.63 14.85 9.23
C GLU A 433 19.14 14.59 9.36
N TYR A 434 18.71 13.74 10.30
CA TYR A 434 17.29 13.46 10.51
C TYR A 434 16.50 14.69 11.00
N GLU A 435 17.10 15.54 11.84
CA GLU A 435 16.48 16.79 12.29
C GLU A 435 16.32 17.78 11.13
N ARG A 436 17.31 17.83 10.22
CA ARG A 436 17.25 18.63 8.99
C ARG A 436 16.29 18.05 7.96
N ALA A 437 16.07 16.74 7.97
CA ALA A 437 15.13 16.05 7.10
C ALA A 437 13.66 16.23 7.55
N THR A 438 13.44 16.38 8.86
CA THR A 438 12.12 16.49 9.50
C THR A 438 11.88 17.91 10.03
N ARG A 439 12.19 18.16 11.30
CA ARG A 439 11.88 19.39 12.06
C ARG A 439 12.10 20.68 11.29
N TYR A 440 13.26 20.84 10.66
CA TYR A 440 13.62 22.08 9.97
C TYR A 440 13.18 22.13 8.50
N ASN A 441 12.65 21.04 7.96
CA ASN A 441 12.36 20.90 6.54
C ASN A 441 10.92 21.30 6.16
N TYR A 442 10.09 21.69 7.13
CA TYR A 442 8.70 22.10 6.91
C TYR A 442 8.46 23.53 7.37
N THR A 443 7.88 24.35 6.50
CA THR A 443 7.37 25.67 6.89
C THR A 443 6.12 25.56 7.77
N SER A 444 5.70 26.67 8.36
CA SER A 444 4.46 26.73 9.14
C SER A 444 3.25 26.29 8.31
N GLU A 445 3.18 26.79 7.07
CA GLU A 445 2.10 26.52 6.12
C GLU A 445 2.11 25.07 5.65
N GLU A 446 3.29 24.48 5.40
CA GLU A 446 3.41 23.06 5.03
C GLU A 446 2.93 22.16 6.18
N LYS A 447 3.27 22.48 7.43
CA LYS A 447 2.79 21.72 8.60
C LYS A 447 1.28 21.78 8.74
N PHE A 448 0.67 22.96 8.61
CA PHE A 448 -0.78 23.10 8.65
C PHE A 448 -1.48 22.38 7.49
N ALA A 449 -0.93 22.47 6.27
CA ALA A 449 -1.46 21.77 5.11
C ALA A 449 -1.42 20.24 5.30
N LEU A 450 -0.32 19.70 5.83
CA LEU A 450 -0.22 18.26 6.16
C LEU A 450 -1.28 17.84 7.17
N VAL A 451 -1.43 18.58 8.27
CA VAL A 451 -2.46 18.30 9.30
C VAL A 451 -3.85 18.27 8.67
N GLU A 452 -4.17 19.24 7.82
CA GLU A 452 -5.49 19.33 7.19
C GLU A 452 -5.76 18.14 6.26
N VAL A 453 -4.76 17.70 5.47
CA VAL A 453 -4.88 16.51 4.63
C VAL A 453 -5.02 15.24 5.48
N ILE A 454 -4.23 15.09 6.54
CA ILE A 454 -4.32 13.96 7.47
C ILE A 454 -5.72 13.88 8.09
N ALA A 455 -6.27 15.03 8.52
CA ALA A 455 -7.61 15.09 9.06
C ALA A 455 -8.70 14.76 8.03
N MET A 456 -8.58 15.24 6.79
CA MET A 456 -9.50 14.87 5.70
C MET A 456 -9.45 13.37 5.40
N ILE A 457 -8.26 12.75 5.40
CA ILE A 457 -8.08 11.30 5.23
C ILE A 457 -8.80 10.55 6.36
N LYS A 458 -8.45 10.86 7.61
CA LYS A 458 -8.96 10.17 8.80
C LYS A 458 -10.46 10.39 9.00
N GLY A 459 -10.94 11.61 8.78
CA GLY A 459 -12.37 11.95 8.84
C GLY A 459 -13.18 11.20 7.77
N LEU A 460 -12.70 11.16 6.52
CA LEU A 460 -13.38 10.39 5.47
C LEU A 460 -13.27 8.88 5.71
N GLN A 461 -12.18 8.38 6.27
CA GLN A 461 -12.04 6.98 6.67
C GLN A 461 -13.12 6.56 7.67
N VAL A 462 -13.43 7.41 8.68
CA VAL A 462 -14.56 7.17 9.61
C VAL A 462 -15.87 7.03 8.84
N LEU A 463 -16.17 7.96 7.94
CA LEU A 463 -17.44 7.97 7.20
C LEU A 463 -17.57 6.75 6.29
N MET A 464 -16.49 6.39 5.59
CA MET A 464 -16.45 5.21 4.71
C MET A 464 -16.59 3.91 5.53
N GLY A 465 -15.95 3.83 6.70
CA GLY A 465 -16.07 2.69 7.62
C GLY A 465 -17.48 2.53 8.18
N ARG A 466 -18.16 3.63 8.53
CA ARG A 466 -19.57 3.60 8.97
C ARG A 466 -20.52 3.08 7.89
N MET A 467 -20.17 3.27 6.61
CA MET A 467 -20.94 2.75 5.47
C MET A 467 -20.49 1.36 5.01
N GLU A 468 -19.55 0.70 5.71
CA GLU A 468 -18.97 -0.57 5.28
C GLU A 468 -20.03 -1.65 5.03
N SER A 469 -21.01 -1.82 5.92
CA SER A 469 -22.08 -2.83 5.75
C SER A 469 -22.86 -2.61 4.44
N VAL A 470 -23.27 -1.37 4.19
CA VAL A 470 -24.00 -0.96 2.99
C VAL A 470 -23.15 -1.17 1.74
N PHE A 471 -21.88 -0.76 1.77
CA PHE A 471 -20.95 -0.94 0.65
C PHE A 471 -20.70 -2.43 0.36
N ASN A 472 -20.48 -3.23 1.39
CA ASN A 472 -20.23 -4.66 1.25
C ASN A 472 -21.40 -5.39 0.57
N GLN A 473 -22.65 -5.05 0.90
CA GLN A 473 -23.82 -5.60 0.22
C GLN A 473 -23.88 -5.13 -1.25
N ALA A 474 -23.73 -3.82 -1.49
CA ALA A 474 -23.83 -3.24 -2.83
C ALA A 474 -22.73 -3.71 -3.78
N VAL A 475 -21.50 -3.83 -3.29
CA VAL A 475 -20.36 -4.37 -4.03
C VAL A 475 -20.63 -5.83 -4.40
N ARG A 476 -21.02 -6.67 -3.44
CA ARG A 476 -21.26 -8.10 -3.72
C ARG A 476 -22.37 -8.28 -4.75
N HIS A 477 -23.46 -7.53 -4.64
CA HIS A 477 -24.53 -7.50 -5.64
C HIS A 477 -24.03 -7.10 -7.02
N THR A 478 -23.33 -5.96 -7.09
CA THR A 478 -22.87 -5.37 -8.36
C THR A 478 -21.85 -6.26 -9.06
N VAL A 479 -20.89 -6.81 -8.30
CA VAL A 479 -19.88 -7.72 -8.83
C VAL A 479 -20.51 -9.01 -9.33
N TYR A 480 -21.46 -9.58 -8.56
CA TYR A 480 -22.21 -10.76 -8.99
C TYR A 480 -23.00 -10.49 -10.27
N ALA A 481 -23.82 -9.44 -10.27
CA ALA A 481 -24.64 -9.05 -11.41
C ALA A 481 -23.79 -8.84 -12.67
N ALA A 482 -22.70 -8.06 -12.57
CA ALA A 482 -21.81 -7.81 -13.68
C ALA A 482 -21.16 -9.09 -14.21
N LEU A 483 -20.70 -9.99 -13.31
CA LEU A 483 -20.10 -11.26 -13.70
C LEU A 483 -21.11 -12.19 -14.39
N GLN A 484 -22.32 -12.32 -13.84
CA GLN A 484 -23.34 -13.21 -14.39
C GLN A 484 -23.93 -12.66 -15.69
N ASP A 485 -24.23 -11.36 -15.78
CA ASP A 485 -24.71 -10.74 -17.02
C ASP A 485 -23.69 -10.91 -18.14
N PHE A 486 -22.41 -10.67 -17.82
CA PHE A 486 -21.34 -10.88 -18.77
C PHE A 486 -21.21 -12.34 -19.21
N ALA A 487 -21.12 -13.27 -18.27
CA ALA A 487 -20.88 -14.68 -18.57
C ALA A 487 -22.09 -15.40 -19.20
N GLN A 488 -23.31 -15.10 -18.73
CA GLN A 488 -24.53 -15.76 -19.18
C GLN A 488 -25.13 -15.12 -20.45
N VAL A 489 -25.02 -13.80 -20.61
CA VAL A 489 -25.67 -13.05 -21.70
C VAL A 489 -24.65 -12.50 -22.68
N THR A 490 -23.69 -11.69 -22.24
CA THR A 490 -22.73 -11.01 -23.15
C THR A 490 -21.87 -12.01 -23.93
N LEU A 491 -21.40 -13.08 -23.29
CA LEU A 491 -20.59 -14.11 -23.94
C LEU A 491 -21.36 -15.03 -24.92
N ARG A 492 -22.70 -14.94 -25.00
CA ARG A 492 -23.50 -15.75 -25.94
C ARG A 492 -23.12 -15.46 -27.38
N GLU A 493 -23.03 -14.19 -27.77
CA GLU A 493 -22.75 -13.81 -29.15
C GLU A 493 -21.31 -14.19 -29.59
N PRO A 494 -20.24 -13.88 -28.82
CA PRO A 494 -18.90 -14.38 -29.10
C PRO A 494 -18.83 -15.91 -29.21
N LEU A 495 -19.54 -16.64 -28.33
CA LEU A 495 -19.59 -18.09 -28.36
C LEU A 495 -20.31 -18.61 -29.62
N ARG A 496 -21.47 -18.05 -29.96
CA ARG A 496 -22.24 -18.39 -31.16
C ARG A 496 -21.39 -18.24 -32.41
N GLN A 497 -20.66 -17.13 -32.53
CA GLN A 497 -19.77 -16.88 -33.64
C GLN A 497 -18.61 -17.87 -33.69
N ALA A 498 -18.01 -18.17 -32.54
CA ALA A 498 -16.92 -19.15 -32.44
C ALA A 498 -17.38 -20.56 -32.87
N VAL A 499 -18.56 -21.00 -32.41
CA VAL A 499 -19.18 -22.28 -32.81
C VAL A 499 -19.47 -22.29 -34.32
N LYS A 500 -20.17 -21.27 -34.82
CA LYS A 500 -20.52 -21.15 -36.25
C LYS A 500 -19.28 -21.16 -37.15
N ARG A 501 -18.20 -20.49 -36.73
CA ARG A 501 -16.93 -20.40 -37.48
C ARG A 501 -15.96 -21.54 -37.16
N LYS A 502 -16.37 -22.55 -36.38
CA LYS A 502 -15.56 -23.71 -35.96
C LYS A 502 -14.22 -23.33 -35.30
N LYS A 503 -14.24 -22.27 -34.48
CA LYS A 503 -13.08 -21.77 -33.72
C LYS A 503 -12.96 -22.50 -32.38
N ASN A 504 -12.61 -23.79 -32.43
CA ASN A 504 -12.65 -24.69 -31.27
C ASN A 504 -11.87 -24.19 -30.04
N VAL A 505 -10.72 -23.52 -30.22
CA VAL A 505 -9.94 -22.95 -29.10
C VAL A 505 -10.69 -21.82 -28.40
N ILE A 506 -11.36 -20.95 -29.15
CA ILE A 506 -12.17 -19.86 -28.56
C ILE A 506 -13.40 -20.45 -27.87
N VAL A 507 -14.04 -21.44 -28.50
CA VAL A 507 -15.17 -22.16 -27.89
C VAL A 507 -14.76 -22.78 -26.56
N SER A 508 -13.60 -23.45 -26.50
CA SER A 508 -13.14 -24.08 -25.26
C SER A 508 -12.87 -23.06 -24.15
N VAL A 509 -12.27 -21.90 -24.46
CA VAL A 509 -12.01 -20.85 -23.46
C VAL A 509 -13.31 -20.22 -22.97
N LEU A 510 -14.22 -19.83 -23.88
CA LEU A 510 -15.50 -19.24 -23.53
C LEU A 510 -16.38 -20.19 -22.71
N GLN A 511 -16.41 -21.48 -23.06
CA GLN A 511 -17.11 -22.49 -22.28
C GLN A 511 -16.45 -22.74 -20.93
N ALA A 512 -15.11 -22.73 -20.84
CA ALA A 512 -14.42 -22.86 -19.57
C ALA A 512 -14.76 -21.70 -18.62
N ILE A 513 -14.83 -20.46 -19.14
CA ILE A 513 -15.31 -19.29 -18.37
C ILE A 513 -16.73 -19.54 -17.85
N ARG A 514 -17.69 -19.87 -18.74
CA ARG A 514 -19.09 -20.10 -18.37
C ARG A 514 -19.23 -21.22 -17.32
N LYS A 515 -18.50 -22.33 -17.47
CA LYS A 515 -18.53 -23.44 -16.49
C LYS A 515 -17.90 -23.08 -15.15
N THR A 516 -16.98 -22.11 -15.12
CA THR A 516 -16.28 -21.69 -13.89
C THR A 516 -17.16 -20.78 -13.03
N CYS A 517 -17.94 -19.89 -13.65
CA CYS A 517 -18.63 -18.83 -12.91
C CYS A 517 -20.15 -18.72 -13.12
N CYS A 518 -20.76 -19.31 -14.16
CA CYS A 518 -22.21 -19.16 -14.38
C CYS A 518 -23.00 -19.87 -13.28
N ASP A 519 -23.81 -19.11 -12.55
CA ASP A 519 -24.86 -19.63 -11.67
C ASP A 519 -26.22 -19.47 -12.34
N TRP A 520 -26.69 -20.54 -12.97
CA TRP A 520 -27.96 -20.54 -13.70
C TRP A 520 -29.13 -20.61 -12.73
N GLU A 521 -30.18 -19.80 -12.93
CA GLU A 521 -31.40 -19.81 -12.10
C GLU A 521 -32.00 -21.23 -11.93
N GLY A 522 -31.99 -22.02 -13.01
CA GLY A 522 -32.47 -23.42 -13.02
C GLY A 522 -31.44 -24.46 -12.55
N GLY A 523 -30.27 -24.04 -12.06
CA GLY A 523 -29.14 -24.90 -11.68
C GLY A 523 -28.37 -25.56 -12.83
N VAL A 524 -28.86 -25.43 -14.07
CA VAL A 524 -28.24 -26.02 -15.27
C VAL A 524 -28.21 -25.03 -16.44
N GLU A 525 -27.18 -25.13 -17.28
CA GLU A 525 -27.07 -24.31 -18.50
C GLU A 525 -28.26 -24.60 -19.45
N PRO A 526 -28.95 -23.58 -19.99
CA PRO A 526 -30.08 -23.78 -20.89
C PRO A 526 -29.69 -24.62 -22.13
N PRO A 527 -30.14 -25.88 -22.25
CA PRO A 527 -29.70 -26.77 -23.33
C PRO A 527 -30.29 -26.37 -24.68
N ASN A 528 -31.34 -25.54 -24.67
CA ASN A 528 -32.04 -25.04 -25.84
C ASN A 528 -31.46 -23.73 -26.40
N ASP A 529 -30.41 -23.15 -25.80
CA ASP A 529 -29.77 -21.91 -26.28
C ASP A 529 -29.27 -22.07 -27.73
N PRO A 530 -29.81 -21.30 -28.71
CA PRO A 530 -29.36 -21.32 -30.10
C PRO A 530 -27.86 -21.04 -30.25
N SER A 531 -27.29 -20.24 -29.34
CA SER A 531 -25.88 -19.85 -29.36
C SER A 531 -24.94 -21.04 -29.19
N LEU A 532 -25.34 -22.06 -28.43
CA LEU A 532 -24.58 -23.30 -28.27
C LEU A 532 -24.47 -24.12 -29.57
N ARG A 533 -25.43 -23.93 -30.49
CA ARG A 533 -25.46 -24.56 -31.82
C ARG A 533 -24.92 -23.66 -32.94
N GLY A 534 -24.52 -22.42 -32.61
CA GLY A 534 -24.08 -21.41 -33.58
C GLY A 534 -25.22 -20.72 -34.35
N GLU A 535 -26.46 -20.96 -33.94
CA GLU A 535 -27.68 -20.42 -34.54
C GLU A 535 -28.04 -19.06 -33.91
N LYS A 536 -28.67 -18.18 -34.69
CA LYS A 536 -29.17 -16.89 -34.17
C LYS A 536 -30.41 -17.10 -33.31
N ASP A 537 -30.66 -16.14 -32.42
CA ASP A 537 -31.90 -16.09 -31.65
C ASP A 537 -33.14 -16.05 -32.58
N PRO A 538 -34.26 -16.67 -32.18
CA PRO A 538 -35.49 -16.64 -32.96
C PRO A 538 -36.04 -15.21 -33.07
N LYS A 539 -37.02 -14.98 -33.95
CA LYS A 539 -37.60 -13.62 -34.17
C LYS A 539 -38.17 -12.98 -32.89
N GLY A 540 -38.55 -13.77 -31.88
CA GLY A 540 -39.01 -13.31 -30.57
C GLY A 540 -37.91 -13.15 -29.51
N GLY A 541 -36.64 -13.37 -29.86
CA GLY A 541 -35.52 -13.37 -28.92
C GLY A 541 -35.37 -14.69 -28.16
N PHE A 542 -34.20 -14.88 -27.52
CA PHE A 542 -33.99 -15.92 -26.53
C PHE A 542 -33.60 -15.25 -25.22
N ASP A 543 -34.52 -15.28 -24.25
CA ASP A 543 -34.33 -14.59 -22.98
C ASP A 543 -33.72 -15.53 -21.93
N ILE A 544 -32.77 -14.99 -21.16
CA ILE A 544 -32.15 -15.68 -20.04
C ILE A 544 -32.36 -14.81 -18.81
N LYS A 545 -33.15 -15.32 -17.87
CA LYS A 545 -33.30 -14.70 -16.55
C LYS A 545 -32.03 -14.95 -15.73
N VAL A 546 -31.22 -13.91 -15.55
CA VAL A 546 -30.01 -13.96 -14.73
C VAL A 546 -30.39 -13.74 -13.25
N PRO A 547 -29.96 -14.59 -12.31
CA PRO A 547 -30.22 -14.38 -10.90
C PRO A 547 -29.50 -13.12 -10.37
N ARG A 548 -29.96 -12.62 -9.23
CA ARG A 548 -29.27 -11.59 -8.44
C ARG A 548 -28.99 -12.14 -7.04
N ARG A 549 -27.73 -12.09 -6.61
CA ARG A 549 -27.27 -12.56 -5.31
C ARG A 549 -26.32 -11.56 -4.67
N MET A 550 -26.29 -11.56 -3.35
CA MET A 550 -25.44 -10.72 -2.51
C MET A 550 -24.09 -11.39 -2.20
N VAL A 551 -23.44 -12.00 -3.20
CA VAL A 551 -22.16 -12.73 -3.00
C VAL A 551 -21.22 -12.54 -4.18
N GLY A 552 -19.96 -12.19 -3.92
CA GLY A 552 -18.92 -12.10 -4.96
C GLY A 552 -18.42 -13.49 -5.40
N PRO A 553 -17.70 -13.57 -6.53
CA PRO A 553 -16.96 -14.78 -6.89
C PRO A 553 -15.85 -15.05 -5.87
N SER A 554 -15.43 -16.32 -5.75
CA SER A 554 -14.16 -16.65 -5.07
C SER A 554 -12.96 -16.01 -5.78
N SER A 555 -11.85 -15.83 -5.06
CA SER A 555 -10.62 -15.28 -5.64
C SER A 555 -10.14 -16.12 -6.84
N THR A 556 -10.27 -17.44 -6.75
CA THR A 556 -9.95 -18.37 -7.85
C THR A 556 -10.86 -18.21 -9.05
N GLN A 557 -12.19 -18.10 -8.87
CA GLN A 557 -13.10 -17.84 -9.98
C GLN A 557 -12.75 -16.54 -10.69
N LEU A 558 -12.56 -15.46 -9.94
CA LEU A 558 -12.24 -14.16 -10.53
C LEU A 558 -10.89 -14.19 -11.27
N TYR A 559 -9.86 -14.79 -10.68
CA TYR A 559 -8.55 -14.96 -11.32
C TYR A 559 -8.64 -15.76 -12.62
N MET A 560 -9.32 -16.90 -12.60
CA MET A 560 -9.47 -17.78 -13.75
C MET A 560 -10.25 -17.10 -14.88
N VAL A 561 -11.37 -16.44 -14.56
CA VAL A 561 -12.18 -15.70 -15.54
C VAL A 561 -11.36 -14.58 -16.17
N ARG A 562 -10.71 -13.73 -15.35
CA ARG A 562 -9.89 -12.62 -15.85
C ARG A 562 -8.74 -13.11 -16.74
N THR A 563 -7.99 -14.11 -16.29
CA THR A 563 -6.85 -14.69 -17.02
C THR A 563 -7.28 -15.30 -18.36
N MET A 564 -8.41 -16.01 -18.38
CA MET A 564 -8.96 -16.58 -19.62
C MET A 564 -9.43 -15.49 -20.59
N LEU A 565 -10.12 -14.45 -20.11
CA LEU A 565 -10.56 -13.32 -20.91
C LEU A 565 -9.38 -12.53 -21.48
N GLU A 566 -8.38 -12.25 -20.66
CA GLU A 566 -7.13 -11.58 -21.07
C GLU A 566 -6.48 -12.34 -22.23
N SER A 567 -6.43 -13.67 -22.16
CA SER A 567 -5.85 -14.49 -23.23
C SER A 567 -6.62 -14.44 -24.56
N LEU A 568 -7.92 -14.11 -24.53
CA LEU A 568 -8.73 -13.92 -25.73
C LEU A 568 -8.43 -12.59 -26.43
N VAL A 569 -8.15 -11.54 -25.66
CA VAL A 569 -7.90 -10.18 -26.16
C VAL A 569 -6.43 -9.83 -26.29
N ALA A 570 -5.52 -10.68 -25.82
CA ALA A 570 -4.08 -10.48 -25.93
C ALA A 570 -3.61 -10.35 -27.39
N ASP A 571 -2.90 -9.27 -27.68
CA ASP A 571 -2.25 -9.02 -28.98
C ASP A 571 -0.96 -9.84 -29.17
N ARG A 572 -0.42 -10.38 -28.08
CA ARG A 572 0.87 -11.09 -28.05
C ARG A 572 0.66 -12.60 -28.09
N SER A 573 0.56 -13.11 -29.30
CA SER A 573 0.98 -14.47 -29.60
C SER A 573 1.98 -14.39 -30.74
N GLY A 574 3.16 -14.99 -30.62
CA GLY A 574 4.16 -15.01 -31.71
C GLY A 574 3.73 -15.81 -32.95
N SER A 575 2.46 -16.22 -33.03
CA SER A 575 1.79 -16.77 -34.21
C SER A 575 1.20 -15.67 -35.10
N ARG A 576 1.21 -15.89 -36.41
CA ARG A 576 0.62 -15.00 -37.44
C ARG A 576 -0.90 -14.76 -37.27
N LYS A 577 -1.57 -15.48 -36.38
CA LYS A 577 -3.00 -15.33 -36.00
C LYS A 577 -3.11 -15.45 -34.48
N THR A 578 -3.52 -14.38 -33.81
CA THR A 578 -3.88 -14.31 -32.37
C THR A 578 -5.32 -14.77 -32.15
N LEU A 579 -5.70 -15.11 -30.91
CA LEU A 579 -7.12 -15.37 -30.59
C LEU A 579 -7.98 -14.13 -30.85
N ARG A 580 -7.46 -12.95 -30.50
CA ARG A 580 -8.06 -11.64 -30.78
C ARG A 580 -8.45 -11.46 -32.25
N SER A 581 -7.57 -11.83 -33.18
CA SER A 581 -7.84 -11.70 -34.63
C SER A 581 -9.02 -12.53 -35.15
N SER A 582 -9.51 -13.48 -34.35
CA SER A 582 -10.66 -14.33 -34.67
C SER A 582 -11.96 -13.90 -33.97
N LEU A 583 -11.92 -12.84 -33.14
CA LEU A 583 -13.07 -12.21 -32.51
C LEU A 583 -13.53 -10.97 -33.29
N GLU A 584 -14.80 -10.61 -33.16
CA GLU A 584 -15.35 -9.38 -33.75
C GLU A 584 -15.12 -8.17 -32.83
N GLY A 585 -15.06 -6.97 -33.43
CA GLY A 585 -14.79 -5.72 -32.71
C GLY A 585 -15.68 -5.49 -31.47
N PRO A 586 -17.01 -5.62 -31.55
CA PRO A 586 -17.88 -5.45 -30.39
C PRO A 586 -17.62 -6.46 -29.26
N ALA A 587 -17.27 -7.70 -29.60
CA ALA A 587 -16.93 -8.73 -28.61
C ALA A 587 -15.62 -8.40 -27.88
N ILE A 588 -14.62 -7.90 -28.62
CA ILE A 588 -13.35 -7.47 -28.05
C ILE A 588 -13.56 -6.34 -27.06
N LEU A 589 -14.31 -5.30 -27.46
CA LEU A 589 -14.60 -4.15 -26.59
C LEU A 589 -15.34 -4.56 -25.31
N ALA A 590 -16.33 -5.45 -25.43
CA ALA A 590 -17.06 -5.96 -24.26
C ALA A 590 -16.15 -6.75 -23.30
N ILE A 591 -15.23 -7.56 -23.83
CA ILE A 591 -14.25 -8.30 -23.00
C ILE A 591 -13.27 -7.33 -22.34
N GLU A 592 -12.72 -6.36 -23.07
CA GLU A 592 -11.79 -5.35 -22.54
C GLU A 592 -12.46 -4.48 -21.46
N GLU A 593 -13.72 -4.10 -21.66
CA GLU A 593 -14.48 -3.31 -20.70
C GLU A 593 -14.71 -4.08 -19.39
N PHE A 594 -15.19 -5.33 -19.49
CA PHE A 594 -15.35 -6.19 -18.31
C PHE A 594 -14.01 -6.47 -17.63
N HIS A 595 -12.95 -6.75 -18.40
CA HIS A 595 -11.62 -7.00 -17.86
C HIS A 595 -11.05 -5.76 -17.15
N ARG A 596 -11.27 -4.56 -17.67
CA ARG A 596 -10.82 -3.32 -17.02
C ARG A 596 -11.62 -3.04 -15.74
N HIS A 597 -12.94 -3.16 -15.76
CA HIS A 597 -13.77 -2.91 -14.58
C HIS A 597 -13.54 -3.94 -13.47
N SER A 598 -13.36 -5.22 -13.82
CA SER A 598 -13.14 -6.29 -12.84
C SER A 598 -11.77 -6.26 -12.17
N PHE A 599 -10.88 -5.34 -12.55
CA PHE A 599 -9.57 -5.17 -11.90
C PHE A 599 -9.72 -4.78 -10.42
N PHE A 600 -10.68 -3.91 -10.09
CA PHE A 600 -10.89 -3.42 -8.72
C PHE A 600 -11.80 -4.33 -7.88
N TYR A 601 -12.33 -5.42 -8.44
CA TYR A 601 -13.31 -6.25 -7.73
C TYR A 601 -12.73 -6.91 -6.49
N THR A 602 -11.47 -7.38 -6.54
CA THR A 602 -10.82 -7.95 -5.34
C THR A 602 -10.74 -6.92 -4.23
N HIS A 603 -10.24 -5.71 -4.52
CA HIS A 603 -10.14 -4.64 -3.52
C HIS A 603 -11.49 -4.24 -2.93
N LEU A 604 -12.53 -4.16 -3.76
CA LEU A 604 -13.88 -3.81 -3.30
C LEU A 604 -14.50 -4.94 -2.46
N LEU A 605 -14.27 -6.20 -2.82
CA LEU A 605 -14.75 -7.36 -2.04
C LEU A 605 -14.04 -7.46 -0.69
N THR A 606 -12.81 -6.94 -0.58
CA THR A 606 -12.04 -6.78 0.65
C THR A 606 -12.01 -5.32 1.12
N PHE A 607 -13.18 -4.65 1.10
CA PHE A 607 -13.30 -3.21 1.32
C PHE A 607 -12.60 -2.71 2.60
N SER A 608 -12.77 -3.40 3.72
CA SER A 608 -12.18 -3.01 5.01
C SER A 608 -10.64 -2.91 4.96
N GLU A 609 -9.99 -3.93 4.38
CA GLU A 609 -8.54 -3.93 4.19
C GLU A 609 -8.11 -2.88 3.17
N ALA A 610 -8.83 -2.74 2.05
CA ALA A 610 -8.53 -1.72 1.05
C ALA A 610 -8.64 -0.30 1.65
N LEU A 611 -9.62 -0.07 2.52
CA LEU A 611 -9.81 1.19 3.23
C LEU A 611 -8.62 1.51 4.13
N GLN A 612 -8.17 0.54 4.94
CA GLN A 612 -6.98 0.71 5.78
C GLN A 612 -5.72 0.99 4.95
N GLN A 613 -5.48 0.21 3.89
CA GLN A 613 -4.31 0.40 3.03
C GLN A 613 -4.33 1.73 2.26
N CYS A 614 -5.50 2.26 1.94
CA CYS A 614 -5.65 3.58 1.32
C CYS A 614 -5.43 4.75 2.31
N CYS A 615 -5.49 4.50 3.62
CA CYS A 615 -5.35 5.50 4.68
C CYS A 615 -4.08 5.30 5.53
N ASP A 616 -3.17 4.42 5.13
CA ASP A 616 -1.97 4.09 5.92
C ASP A 616 -0.98 5.27 5.96
N LEU A 617 -0.84 5.87 7.14
CA LEU A 617 0.12 6.93 7.45
C LEU A 617 1.10 6.52 8.56
N SER A 618 1.16 5.23 8.89
CA SER A 618 1.97 4.66 9.99
C SER A 618 3.47 4.95 9.85
N GLN A 619 3.95 5.11 8.61
CA GLN A 619 5.37 5.26 8.31
C GLN A 619 5.95 6.62 8.72
N LEU A 620 5.12 7.60 9.11
CA LEU A 620 5.58 8.91 9.54
C LEU A 620 6.38 8.89 10.86
N TRP A 621 6.17 7.86 11.71
CA TRP A 621 6.87 7.75 13.00
C TRP A 621 8.17 6.92 12.91
N PHE A 622 8.17 5.83 12.14
CA PHE A 622 9.31 4.91 12.09
C PHE A 622 10.56 5.57 11.51
N ARG A 623 11.73 5.21 12.06
CA ARG A 623 13.01 5.88 11.76
C ARG A 623 14.25 5.00 11.92
N GLU A 624 14.10 3.69 11.72
CA GLU A 624 15.20 2.72 11.93
C GLU A 624 16.36 2.89 10.96
N PHE A 625 16.12 3.37 9.74
CA PHE A 625 17.18 3.65 8.79
C PHE A 625 18.03 4.83 9.26
N PHE A 626 17.42 5.96 9.63
CA PHE A 626 18.17 7.10 10.17
C PHE A 626 18.87 6.77 11.49
N LEU A 627 18.28 5.92 12.35
CA LEU A 627 18.94 5.43 13.56
C LEU A 627 20.21 4.63 13.25
N GLU A 628 20.16 3.72 12.27
CA GLU A 628 21.33 2.96 11.81
C GLU A 628 22.45 3.88 11.32
N LEU A 629 22.11 4.94 10.58
CA LEU A 629 23.06 5.94 10.07
C LEU A 629 23.76 6.73 11.18
N THR A 630 23.18 6.83 12.38
CA THR A 630 23.86 7.48 13.52
C THR A 630 25.04 6.66 14.07
N MET A 631 25.23 5.43 13.58
CA MET A 631 26.30 4.52 13.99
C MET A 631 26.35 4.31 15.51
N GLY A 632 25.18 4.24 16.15
CA GLY A 632 25.01 4.03 17.59
C GLY A 632 25.18 5.27 18.46
N ARG A 633 25.28 6.46 17.87
CA ARG A 633 25.23 7.74 18.61
C ARG A 633 23.85 7.98 19.22
N ARG A 634 22.78 7.59 18.51
CA ARG A 634 21.39 7.66 18.98
C ARG A 634 20.85 6.25 19.18
N ILE A 635 20.20 6.02 20.32
CA ILE A 635 19.35 4.84 20.52
C ILE A 635 17.92 5.10 20.03
N GLN A 636 17.47 6.35 20.15
CA GLN A 636 16.23 6.89 19.60
C GLN A 636 16.41 8.41 19.36
N PHE A 637 15.60 9.00 18.47
CA PHE A 637 15.52 10.45 18.28
C PHE A 637 14.55 11.09 19.27
N PRO A 638 14.78 12.35 19.69
CA PRO A 638 13.90 13.05 20.61
C PRO A 638 12.61 13.51 19.90
N ILE A 639 11.59 13.87 20.69
CA ILE A 639 10.23 14.13 20.19
C ILE A 639 10.13 15.30 19.22
N GLU A 640 11.01 16.29 19.32
CA GLU A 640 11.08 17.43 18.40
C GLU A 640 11.51 17.04 16.97
N MET A 641 11.99 15.80 16.77
CA MET A 641 12.29 15.22 15.45
C MET A 641 11.20 14.24 14.99
N SER A 642 10.17 14.00 15.81
CA SER A 642 9.11 13.04 15.53
C SER A 642 7.97 13.69 14.75
N MET A 643 7.63 13.18 13.56
CA MET A 643 6.61 13.81 12.71
C MET A 643 5.24 13.97 13.38
N PRO A 644 4.67 12.96 14.07
CA PRO A 644 3.40 13.14 14.77
C PRO A 644 3.45 14.30 15.78
N TRP A 645 4.54 14.40 16.54
CA TRP A 645 4.71 15.48 17.52
C TRP A 645 5.01 16.83 16.87
N ILE A 646 5.87 16.90 15.85
CA ILE A 646 6.16 18.15 15.11
C ILE A 646 4.87 18.79 14.60
N LEU A 647 3.95 17.99 14.05
CA LEU A 647 2.68 18.47 13.53
C LEU A 647 1.72 18.89 14.65
N THR A 648 1.62 18.09 15.71
CA THR A 648 0.76 18.37 16.88
C THR A 648 1.21 19.64 17.61
N ASP A 649 2.50 19.67 17.98
CA ASP A 649 3.10 20.74 18.79
C ASP A 649 3.05 22.08 18.09
N HIS A 650 3.19 22.08 16.76
CA HIS A 650 3.09 23.32 15.96
C HIS A 650 1.73 24.01 16.11
N ILE A 651 0.63 23.26 16.20
CA ILE A 651 -0.71 23.83 16.43
C ILE A 651 -0.81 24.40 17.85
N LEU A 652 -0.27 23.68 18.84
CA LEU A 652 -0.29 24.10 20.25
C LEU A 652 0.54 25.37 20.48
N GLU A 653 1.71 25.48 19.86
CA GLU A 653 2.62 26.63 19.98
C GLU A 653 2.09 27.86 19.26
N THR A 654 1.59 27.69 18.03
CA THR A 654 1.06 28.81 17.23
C THR A 654 -0.33 29.26 17.69
N LYS A 655 -1.07 28.37 18.37
CA LYS A 655 -2.46 28.60 18.84
C LYS A 655 -3.41 28.93 17.68
N GLU A 656 -3.12 28.41 16.49
CA GLU A 656 -3.79 28.75 15.24
C GLU A 656 -5.29 28.38 15.29
N PRO A 657 -6.21 29.36 15.29
CA PRO A 657 -7.65 29.11 15.45
C PRO A 657 -8.28 28.21 14.39
N SER A 658 -7.78 28.30 13.15
CA SER A 658 -8.27 27.47 12.05
C SER A 658 -7.86 26.00 12.23
N MET A 659 -6.77 25.72 12.95
CA MET A 659 -6.16 24.39 13.08
C MET A 659 -6.50 23.69 14.40
N MET A 660 -7.05 24.40 15.39
CA MET A 660 -7.29 23.85 16.73
C MET A 660 -8.22 22.63 16.75
N GLU A 661 -9.23 22.58 15.87
CA GLU A 661 -10.13 21.41 15.75
C GLU A 661 -9.47 20.19 15.10
N TYR A 662 -8.28 20.35 14.53
CA TYR A 662 -7.55 19.29 13.84
C TYR A 662 -6.45 18.66 14.69
N VAL A 663 -6.14 19.20 15.88
CA VAL A 663 -4.95 18.82 16.67
C VAL A 663 -4.93 17.36 17.13
N LEU A 664 -6.09 16.69 17.20
CA LEU A 664 -6.17 15.27 17.58
C LEU A 664 -5.83 14.30 16.43
N TYR A 665 -5.99 14.72 15.16
CA TYR A 665 -5.70 13.84 14.01
C TYR A 665 -4.21 13.50 13.84
N PRO A 666 -3.26 14.43 14.06
CA PRO A 666 -1.84 14.09 14.09
C PRO A 666 -1.43 13.21 15.27
N LEU A 667 -2.10 13.33 16.42
CA LEU A 667 -1.87 12.42 17.56
C LEU A 667 -2.28 10.98 17.22
N ASP A 668 -3.30 10.80 16.40
CA ASP A 668 -3.72 9.46 15.95
C ASP A 668 -2.71 8.76 15.03
N LEU A 669 -1.73 9.47 14.47
CA LEU A 669 -0.64 8.82 13.74
C LEU A 669 0.15 7.85 14.63
N TYR A 670 0.12 8.04 15.96
CA TYR A 670 0.67 7.08 16.90
C TYR A 670 -0.14 5.77 16.94
N ASN A 671 -1.46 5.81 16.78
CA ASN A 671 -2.28 4.59 16.68
C ASN A 671 -1.96 3.82 15.39
N ASP A 672 -1.79 4.52 14.26
CA ASP A 672 -1.36 3.90 13.00
C ASP A 672 -0.02 3.19 13.17
N ALA A 673 0.97 3.88 13.75
CA ALA A 673 2.30 3.34 14.00
C ALA A 673 2.26 2.16 14.99
N ALA A 674 1.51 2.26 16.08
CA ALA A 674 1.36 1.22 17.08
C ALA A 674 0.72 -0.04 16.50
N HIS A 675 -0.37 0.12 15.75
CA HIS A 675 -1.01 -1.00 15.05
C HIS A 675 -0.04 -1.67 14.08
N TYR A 676 0.69 -0.89 13.28
CA TYR A 676 1.68 -1.41 12.34
C TYR A 676 2.83 -2.15 13.05
N ALA A 677 3.32 -1.62 14.17
CA ALA A 677 4.36 -2.24 14.98
C ALA A 677 3.94 -3.61 15.52
N LEU A 678 2.67 -3.75 15.93
CA LEU A 678 2.11 -4.97 16.49
C LEU A 678 1.73 -6.01 15.43
N THR A 679 1.10 -5.61 14.33
CA THR A 679 0.52 -6.55 13.35
C THR A 679 1.44 -6.85 12.15
N LYS A 680 2.16 -5.83 11.66
CA LYS A 680 3.05 -5.93 10.49
C LYS A 680 4.50 -6.16 10.89
N PHE A 681 5.10 -5.29 11.71
CA PHE A 681 6.48 -5.51 12.16
C PHE A 681 6.60 -6.61 13.21
N ARG A 682 5.58 -6.79 14.05
CA ARG A 682 5.54 -7.78 15.14
C ARG A 682 6.78 -7.65 16.04
N LYS A 683 7.01 -6.43 16.56
CA LYS A 683 8.13 -6.11 17.46
C LYS A 683 7.63 -5.34 18.67
N GLN A 684 7.87 -5.90 19.86
CA GLN A 684 7.50 -5.29 21.14
C GLN A 684 8.23 -3.97 21.37
N PHE A 685 9.56 -3.94 21.21
CA PHE A 685 10.34 -2.73 21.49
C PHE A 685 9.92 -1.50 20.67
N LEU A 686 9.38 -1.69 19.46
CA LEU A 686 8.85 -0.58 18.67
C LEU A 686 7.57 -0.03 19.29
N TYR A 687 6.67 -0.91 19.75
CA TYR A 687 5.46 -0.50 20.46
C TYR A 687 5.80 0.17 21.80
N ASP A 688 6.73 -0.39 22.56
CA ASP A 688 7.16 0.18 23.85
C ASP A 688 7.69 1.61 23.69
N GLU A 689 8.41 1.88 22.59
CA GLU A 689 8.93 3.22 22.27
C GLU A 689 7.83 4.19 21.81
N ILE A 690 6.85 3.71 21.03
CA ILE A 690 5.68 4.49 20.65
C ILE A 690 4.89 4.88 21.90
N GLU A 691 4.63 3.91 22.79
CA GLU A 691 3.92 4.13 24.05
C GLU A 691 4.63 5.13 24.95
N ALA A 692 5.95 4.98 25.12
CA ALA A 692 6.74 5.92 25.89
C ALA A 692 6.73 7.34 25.31
N GLU A 693 6.78 7.47 23.98
CA GLU A 693 6.69 8.77 23.30
C GLU A 693 5.32 9.41 23.48
N VAL A 694 4.24 8.64 23.30
CA VAL A 694 2.86 9.13 23.49
C VAL A 694 2.64 9.59 24.91
N ASN A 695 3.08 8.84 25.92
CA ASN A 695 2.94 9.23 27.32
C ASN A 695 3.55 10.62 27.58
N LEU A 696 4.77 10.87 27.07
CA LEU A 696 5.43 12.16 27.22
C LEU A 696 4.74 13.29 26.43
N CYS A 697 4.39 13.03 25.18
CA CYS A 697 3.76 14.01 24.30
C CYS A 697 2.35 14.36 24.78
N PHE A 698 1.59 13.41 25.32
CA PHE A 698 0.25 13.62 25.81
C PHE A 698 0.23 14.46 27.09
N ASP A 699 1.17 14.24 28.02
CA ASP A 699 1.36 15.11 29.19
C ASP A 699 1.61 16.57 28.76
N GLN A 700 2.46 16.78 27.76
CA GLN A 700 2.72 18.10 27.19
C GLN A 700 1.50 18.68 26.47
N PHE A 701 0.76 17.86 25.73
CA PHE A 701 -0.47 18.25 25.05
C PHE A 701 -1.49 18.78 26.06
N VAL A 702 -1.77 18.03 27.12
CA VAL A 702 -2.73 18.43 28.18
C VAL A 702 -2.27 19.72 28.85
N TYR A 703 -0.98 19.83 29.20
CA TYR A 703 -0.42 21.04 29.81
C TYR A 703 -0.57 22.27 28.92
N LYS A 704 -0.08 22.21 27.67
CA LYS A 704 -0.12 23.33 26.72
C LYS A 704 -1.55 23.71 26.34
N LEU A 705 -2.45 22.73 26.20
CA LEU A 705 -3.85 22.96 25.89
C LEU A 705 -4.60 23.62 27.06
N ALA A 706 -4.41 23.12 28.29
CA ALA A 706 -5.06 23.70 29.47
C ALA A 706 -4.58 25.13 29.75
N ASP A 707 -3.28 25.39 29.63
CA ASP A 707 -2.70 26.73 29.83
C ASP A 707 -3.28 27.75 28.83
N GLN A 708 -3.30 27.41 27.53
CA GLN A 708 -3.83 28.31 26.50
C GLN A 708 -5.35 28.52 26.62
N ILE A 709 -6.12 27.48 26.99
CA ILE A 709 -7.57 27.59 27.22
C ILE A 709 -7.85 28.55 28.37
N PHE A 710 -7.16 28.40 29.49
CA PHE A 710 -7.35 29.28 30.64
C PHE A 710 -6.96 30.72 30.31
N ALA A 711 -5.82 30.93 29.65
CA ALA A 711 -5.37 32.24 29.22
C ALA A 711 -6.36 32.90 28.24
N TYR A 712 -6.92 32.13 27.31
CA TYR A 712 -7.93 32.58 26.34
C TYR A 712 -9.19 33.08 27.05
N TYR A 713 -9.83 32.26 27.88
CA TYR A 713 -11.05 32.65 28.58
C TYR A 713 -10.82 33.74 29.62
N LYS A 714 -9.62 33.81 30.23
CA LYS A 714 -9.21 34.93 31.09
C LYS A 714 -9.15 36.24 30.31
N ALA A 715 -8.49 36.24 29.14
CA ALA A 715 -8.40 37.41 28.28
C ALA A 715 -9.78 37.83 27.74
N GLN A 716 -10.63 36.87 27.40
CA GLN A 716 -12.01 37.12 26.97
C GLN A 716 -12.84 37.76 28.08
N ALA A 717 -12.81 37.22 29.30
CA ALA A 717 -13.49 37.80 30.45
C ALA A 717 -13.01 39.22 30.75
N GLY A 718 -11.69 39.44 30.77
CA GLY A 718 -11.12 40.77 30.95
C GLY A 718 -11.54 41.74 29.84
N SER A 719 -11.65 41.26 28.60
CA SER A 719 -12.08 42.07 27.47
C SER A 719 -13.56 42.48 27.55
N VAL A 720 -14.43 41.55 27.97
CA VAL A 720 -15.88 41.75 28.16
C VAL A 720 -16.17 42.70 29.31
N LEU A 721 -15.42 42.61 30.41
CA LEU A 721 -15.59 43.44 31.60
C LEU A 721 -14.92 44.81 31.47
N LEU A 722 -14.00 45.01 30.53
CA LEU A 722 -13.36 46.31 30.33
C LEU A 722 -14.36 47.33 29.78
N ASP A 723 -14.46 48.47 30.47
CA ASP A 723 -15.40 49.54 30.10
C ASP A 723 -15.23 50.01 28.65
N LYS A 724 -16.36 50.07 27.93
CA LYS A 724 -16.38 50.41 26.50
C LYS A 724 -15.99 51.86 26.26
N ARG A 725 -16.40 52.77 27.16
CA ARG A 725 -16.07 54.20 27.04
C ARG A 725 -14.57 54.42 27.24
N PHE A 726 -13.97 53.77 28.23
CA PHE A 726 -12.53 53.78 28.45
C PHE A 726 -11.75 53.29 27.23
N ARG A 727 -12.16 52.19 26.58
CA ARG A 727 -11.54 51.73 25.33
C ARG A 727 -11.60 52.78 24.21
N THR A 728 -12.75 53.45 24.07
CA THR A 728 -12.91 54.53 23.09
C THR A 728 -12.01 55.72 23.41
N GLU A 729 -11.91 56.12 24.68
CA GLU A 729 -11.03 57.20 25.13
C GLU A 729 -9.55 56.86 24.88
N CYS A 730 -9.09 55.65 25.20
CA CYS A 730 -7.74 55.20 24.87
C CYS A 730 -7.47 55.29 23.37
N LYS A 731 -8.41 54.80 22.53
CA LYS A 731 -8.28 54.86 21.07
C LYS A 731 -8.17 56.30 20.57
N ASN A 732 -8.93 57.23 21.14
CA ASN A 732 -8.87 58.65 20.81
C ASN A 732 -7.52 59.29 21.17
N HIS A 733 -6.81 58.74 22.17
CA HIS A 733 -5.45 59.14 22.55
C HIS A 733 -4.36 58.33 21.83
N GLY A 734 -4.70 57.59 20.77
CA GLY A 734 -3.75 56.79 19.99
C GLY A 734 -3.35 55.45 20.63
N VAL A 735 -3.97 55.06 21.75
CA VAL A 735 -3.72 53.78 22.43
C VAL A 735 -4.84 52.80 22.11
N VAL A 736 -4.59 51.86 21.20
CA VAL A 736 -5.56 50.82 20.84
C VAL A 736 -5.38 49.62 21.77
N ILE A 737 -6.39 49.34 22.60
CA ILE A 737 -6.45 48.10 23.37
C ILE A 737 -7.07 47.01 22.48
N PRO A 738 -6.30 46.02 22.01
CA PRO A 738 -6.81 45.01 21.09
C PRO A 738 -7.88 44.13 21.77
N TYR A 739 -8.78 43.60 20.95
CA TYR A 739 -9.63 42.49 21.37
C TYR A 739 -8.84 41.19 21.28
N PRO A 740 -9.08 40.22 22.18
CA PRO A 740 -8.49 38.89 22.04
C PRO A 740 -8.99 38.25 20.74
N ALA A 741 -8.09 37.60 20.00
CA ALA A 741 -8.46 36.83 18.82
C ALA A 741 -9.39 35.68 19.23
N SER A 742 -10.39 35.36 18.40
CA SER A 742 -11.27 34.22 18.64
C SER A 742 -10.51 32.90 18.42
N ASN A 743 -10.92 31.84 19.13
CA ASN A 743 -10.32 30.51 18.98
C ASN A 743 -11.40 29.41 19.13
N ARG A 744 -11.07 28.16 18.76
CA ARG A 744 -12.00 27.03 18.65
C ARG A 744 -11.61 25.88 19.59
N TYR A 745 -11.72 26.12 20.90
CA TYR A 745 -11.44 25.11 21.93
C TYR A 745 -12.66 24.25 22.31
N GLU A 746 -13.87 24.63 21.88
CA GLU A 746 -15.11 24.00 22.34
C GLU A 746 -15.21 22.51 21.99
N THR A 747 -14.74 22.11 20.81
CA THR A 747 -14.78 20.70 20.38
C THR A 747 -13.82 19.85 21.22
N LEU A 748 -12.62 20.38 21.53
CA LEU A 748 -11.65 19.74 22.40
C LEU A 748 -12.17 19.59 23.84
N LEU A 749 -12.80 20.64 24.38
CA LEU A 749 -13.42 20.61 25.72
C LEU A 749 -14.60 19.63 25.83
N LYS A 750 -15.17 19.22 24.69
CA LYS A 750 -16.26 18.24 24.63
C LYS A 750 -15.76 16.80 24.47
N GLN A 751 -14.47 16.55 24.25
CA GLN A 751 -13.96 15.18 24.16
C GLN A 751 -14.03 14.52 25.55
N ARG A 752 -14.62 13.32 25.59
CA ARG A 752 -14.84 12.53 26.81
C ARG A 752 -14.11 11.20 26.82
N HIS A 753 -13.70 10.70 25.67
CA HIS A 753 -13.07 9.38 25.53
C HIS A 753 -12.07 9.33 24.37
N VAL A 754 -11.02 10.15 24.43
CA VAL A 754 -9.99 10.20 23.38
C VAL A 754 -9.35 8.83 23.19
N GLN A 755 -9.47 8.27 21.98
CA GLN A 755 -8.96 6.92 21.67
C GLN A 755 -7.47 6.98 21.31
N VAL A 756 -6.60 6.87 22.31
CA VAL A 756 -5.14 6.79 22.12
C VAL A 756 -4.62 5.55 22.85
N HIS A 757 -3.88 4.70 22.13
CA HIS A 757 -3.11 3.58 22.69
C HIS A 757 -3.87 2.33 23.21
N PHE A 758 -5.00 1.92 22.62
CA PHE A 758 -5.84 0.80 23.13
C PHE A 758 -6.36 0.96 24.57
N THR A 759 -5.92 1.99 25.29
CA THR A 759 -6.48 2.48 26.54
C THR A 759 -7.60 3.45 26.21
N PHE A 760 -8.79 3.15 26.72
CA PHE A 760 -9.77 4.19 27.01
C PHE A 760 -9.15 5.08 28.09
N LEU A 761 -8.66 6.26 27.72
CA LEU A 761 -8.42 7.31 28.70
C LEU A 761 -9.81 7.82 29.13
N MET A 762 -10.35 7.25 30.22
CA MET A 762 -11.55 7.74 30.91
C MET A 762 -11.29 9.04 31.65
#